data_AF-A0A350MQA8-F1
#
_entry.id   AF-A0A350MQA8-F1
#
_cell.length_a   1.000
_cell.length_b   1.000
_cell.length_c   1.000
_cell.angle_alpha   90.00
_cell.angle_beta   90.00
_cell.angle_gamma   90.00
#
_symmetry.space_group_name_H-M   'P 1'
#
loop_
_entity.id
_entity.type
_entity.pdbx_description
1 polymer ?
#
loop_
_entity_poly.entity_id
_entity_poly.type
_entity_poly.pdbx_seq_one_letter_code
_entity_poly.pdbx_strand_id
1 'polypeptide(L)'
;MKMKKSVFLITLLFLNSFSLFSQLSEEEAFWLRLDALYSKIELKNKEKEVVFSGQSFVNELKTNWQPHEELNQAIPKVNSLVEKMLDRRLKPYEHIAPFLKTLVNLATYNAEQAQIMPFLDGVSYLLDQPGPSQLNEFYNITNSLLLDGLLSRYKNINWKVSNIRLEIINQPSPFFKFQNVDLICQIGSFRRMIEKTSGMYNPFSRQWKGLGGQTSWVKNNIPSDSIYIEFQRYALFLQGSDIQADSVILYHKTYFPSGVMGRFEDNFKPGVKPGLPRFISYDRNIKIPGISQNVDFEGGVKLETDQLTGIGEIGKPARLFFYTPQKNKIVVKSQQFSFKNPFISALDANATIRYRSDSIFHPAISFVYDENKRQLNLYQGNSILSSLPFFSSYQKIEIQANTLSWKIDDSLMVFKKGAGLVRENDAVFISENYFREDDFRSLQGIDPVNPLIKLYQLAKQLNRSSFHLNEYATAIHLSADQAERLALQMAAKGFLLYSFEQKEIILRQKLFNWVDSYYGNVDFDNLVILSSKTDTNAILNLRNLDLQVFGVDQVIFSDSQKVAITPYNYTLTLKQNRNIAFSGRTKAGYFDFYSNRRNLFLYDEFQLRLPEVDSIQFIAIDIPKSKTGSINPKLVKIESQIEQVSGTLQIDHPQNKSGRKNLKIPYPVFKTDSMPSYVFYDRKGRYKSQYQRKNFYFKVEPFSLNNLDNFYLDSLNLKGTLYSAGIFESMQQPLIIRPDYSLGIDVHTSKEGEPIYLRAGQPKGWFAGRIDLSHKGFRGDGKLNYLQSISITDTINKADTTDIVFFPERAQASVLSLSIAESSEGVEIPSVKGKRIKEDWYPYKDIMSMKSLK
;
A
#
# COMPACT_ATOMS: atom_id res chain seq x y z
N MET A 1 -96.82 -30.85 -35.57
CA MET A 1 -97.87 -29.82 -35.84
C MET A 1 -98.57 -29.51 -34.52
N LYS A 2 -98.81 -28.22 -34.20
CA LYS A 2 -99.18 -27.63 -32.87
C LYS A 2 -98.02 -27.19 -31.97
N MET A 3 -97.26 -26.21 -32.47
CA MET A 3 -96.38 -25.32 -31.68
C MET A 3 -96.61 -23.88 -32.16
N LYS A 4 -97.82 -23.35 -31.99
CA LYS A 4 -98.16 -21.94 -32.21
C LYS A 4 -99.43 -21.65 -31.39
N LYS A 5 -99.28 -21.16 -30.14
CA LYS A 5 -100.26 -20.30 -29.44
C LYS A 5 -99.89 -19.89 -28.01
N SER A 6 -98.94 -20.54 -27.32
CA SER A 6 -98.58 -20.15 -25.93
C SER A 6 -97.48 -19.08 -25.80
N VAL A 7 -96.78 -18.73 -26.89
CA VAL A 7 -95.73 -17.69 -26.89
C VAL A 7 -96.31 -16.28 -27.10
N PHE A 8 -97.55 -16.17 -27.57
CA PHE A 8 -98.19 -14.87 -27.86
C PHE A 8 -98.96 -14.27 -26.66
N LEU A 9 -99.19 -15.05 -25.59
CA LEU A 9 -99.94 -14.60 -24.41
C LEU A 9 -99.02 -14.08 -23.28
N ILE A 10 -97.73 -14.41 -23.30
CA ILE A 10 -96.74 -13.89 -22.33
C ILE A 10 -96.13 -12.57 -22.84
N THR A 11 -96.08 -12.34 -24.15
CA THR A 11 -95.75 -11.03 -24.73
C THR A 11 -96.90 -10.03 -24.67
N LEU A 12 -98.16 -10.49 -24.55
CA LEU A 12 -99.32 -9.61 -24.37
C LEU A 12 -99.50 -9.11 -22.92
N LEU A 13 -98.87 -9.77 -21.94
CA LEU A 13 -98.80 -9.32 -20.54
C LEU A 13 -97.64 -8.34 -20.28
N PHE A 14 -96.74 -8.15 -21.25
CA PHE A 14 -95.70 -7.11 -21.22
C PHE A 14 -96.15 -5.77 -21.81
N LEU A 15 -97.32 -5.72 -22.48
CA LEU A 15 -97.83 -4.51 -23.15
C LEU A 15 -99.00 -3.82 -22.44
N ASN A 16 -99.43 -4.30 -21.25
CA ASN A 16 -100.48 -3.66 -20.45
C ASN A 16 -100.06 -3.28 -19.01
N SER A 17 -98.77 -3.31 -18.69
CA SER A 17 -98.21 -2.72 -17.46
C SER A 17 -97.53 -1.36 -17.70
N PHE A 18 -97.38 -0.92 -18.94
CA PHE A 18 -96.74 0.37 -19.27
C PHE A 18 -97.63 1.61 -19.03
N SER A 19 -98.94 1.46 -18.81
CA SER A 19 -99.84 2.60 -18.53
C SER A 19 -100.00 2.93 -17.04
N LEU A 20 -99.52 2.09 -16.11
CA LEU A 20 -99.50 2.37 -14.66
C LEU A 20 -98.17 2.92 -14.15
N PHE A 21 -97.11 2.90 -14.97
CA PHE A 21 -95.79 3.45 -14.60
C PHE A 21 -95.60 4.93 -14.96
N SER A 22 -96.56 5.58 -15.62
CA SER A 22 -96.43 7.00 -16.04
C SER A 22 -96.72 8.03 -14.93
N GLN A 23 -97.15 7.58 -13.74
CA GLN A 23 -97.46 8.44 -12.58
C GLN A 23 -96.54 8.22 -11.36
N LEU A 24 -95.63 7.26 -11.41
CA LEU A 24 -94.67 7.01 -10.33
C LEU A 24 -93.47 7.94 -10.48
N SER A 25 -92.97 8.49 -9.36
CA SER A 25 -91.67 9.17 -9.37
C SER A 25 -90.56 8.18 -9.76
N GLU A 26 -89.49 8.68 -10.35
CA GLU A 26 -88.36 7.84 -10.80
C GLU A 26 -87.74 7.04 -9.63
N GLU A 27 -87.78 7.59 -8.42
CA GLU A 27 -87.37 6.93 -7.18
C GLU A 27 -88.30 5.78 -6.78
N GLU A 28 -89.62 5.98 -6.80
CA GLU A 28 -90.58 4.91 -6.48
C GLU A 28 -90.50 3.76 -7.48
N ALA A 29 -90.32 4.08 -8.77
CA ALA A 29 -90.13 3.07 -9.81
C ALA A 29 -88.83 2.27 -9.61
N PHE A 30 -87.75 2.89 -9.15
CA PHE A 30 -86.49 2.22 -8.83
C PHE A 30 -86.66 1.19 -7.71
N TRP A 31 -87.26 1.58 -6.59
CA TRP A 31 -87.45 0.69 -5.45
C TRP A 31 -88.38 -0.48 -5.78
N LEU A 32 -89.48 -0.25 -6.51
CA LEU A 32 -90.37 -1.33 -6.97
C LEU A 32 -89.65 -2.34 -7.87
N ARG A 33 -88.73 -1.89 -8.73
CA ARG A 33 -87.91 -2.78 -9.57
C ARG A 33 -86.95 -3.61 -8.73
N LEU A 34 -86.30 -3.02 -7.72
CA LEU A 34 -85.43 -3.76 -6.81
C LEU A 34 -86.21 -4.78 -5.97
N ASP A 35 -87.36 -4.40 -5.41
CA ASP A 35 -88.25 -5.33 -4.70
C ASP A 35 -88.65 -6.51 -5.61
N ALA A 36 -89.07 -6.24 -6.84
CA ALA A 36 -89.39 -7.29 -7.81
C ALA A 36 -88.18 -8.20 -8.10
N LEU A 37 -86.99 -7.62 -8.26
CA LEU A 37 -85.74 -8.34 -8.56
C LEU A 37 -85.31 -9.28 -7.41
N TYR A 38 -85.52 -8.88 -6.16
CA TYR A 38 -85.04 -9.60 -4.98
C TYR A 38 -86.12 -10.39 -4.21
N SER A 39 -87.42 -10.15 -4.45
CA SER A 39 -88.57 -10.75 -3.73
C SER A 39 -88.58 -12.28 -3.62
N LYS A 40 -87.92 -12.98 -4.56
CA LYS A 40 -87.87 -14.46 -4.63
C LYS A 40 -86.50 -15.05 -4.32
N ILE A 41 -85.56 -14.24 -3.83
CA ILE A 41 -84.17 -14.66 -3.57
C ILE A 41 -84.00 -14.95 -2.08
N GLU A 42 -83.98 -16.22 -1.71
CA GLU A 42 -83.51 -16.70 -0.42
C GLU A 42 -82.36 -17.69 -0.62
N LEU A 43 -81.21 -17.41 0.01
CA LEU A 43 -80.08 -18.33 0.02
C LEU A 43 -79.95 -18.94 1.40
N LYS A 44 -79.72 -20.26 1.44
CA LYS A 44 -79.57 -21.02 2.67
C LYS A 44 -78.17 -21.66 2.74
N ASN A 45 -77.57 -21.69 3.93
CA ASN A 45 -76.33 -22.44 4.15
C ASN A 45 -76.57 -23.95 4.10
N LYS A 46 -75.51 -24.74 4.30
CA LYS A 46 -75.58 -26.21 4.36
C LYS A 46 -76.49 -26.73 5.49
N GLU A 47 -76.75 -25.90 6.50
CA GLU A 47 -77.61 -26.18 7.66
C GLU A 47 -79.07 -25.69 7.44
N LYS A 48 -79.40 -25.27 6.21
CA LYS A 48 -80.71 -24.72 5.80
C LYS A 48 -81.10 -23.41 6.47
N GLU A 49 -80.18 -22.73 7.13
CA GLU A 49 -80.40 -21.39 7.67
C GLU A 49 -80.32 -20.35 6.56
N VAL A 50 -81.21 -19.37 6.58
CA VAL A 50 -81.21 -18.28 5.60
C VAL A 50 -79.97 -17.40 5.84
N VAL A 51 -79.04 -17.42 4.88
CA VAL A 51 -77.84 -16.58 4.87
C VAL A 51 -78.01 -15.29 4.07
N PHE A 52 -79.03 -15.23 3.22
CA PHE A 52 -79.43 -14.02 2.52
C PHE A 52 -80.93 -14.05 2.22
N SER A 53 -81.63 -12.97 2.59
CA SER A 53 -83.01 -12.69 2.21
C SER A 53 -83.04 -11.44 1.36
N GLY A 54 -83.53 -11.56 0.13
CA GLY A 54 -83.65 -10.44 -0.79
C GLY A 54 -84.53 -9.31 -0.27
N GLN A 55 -85.64 -9.65 0.40
CA GLN A 55 -86.54 -8.64 0.99
C GLN A 55 -85.84 -7.87 2.13
N SER A 56 -85.09 -8.58 2.98
CA SER A 56 -84.32 -7.95 4.06
C SER A 56 -83.22 -7.05 3.50
N PHE A 57 -82.54 -7.48 2.43
CA PHE A 57 -81.52 -6.69 1.76
C PHE A 57 -82.08 -5.39 1.16
N VAL A 58 -83.21 -5.44 0.44
CA VAL A 58 -83.81 -4.22 -0.14
C VAL A 58 -84.27 -3.25 0.95
N ASN A 59 -84.86 -3.75 2.04
CA ASN A 59 -85.25 -2.91 3.17
C ASN A 59 -84.04 -2.24 3.85
N GLU A 60 -82.95 -2.99 4.07
CA GLU A 60 -81.70 -2.47 4.62
C GLU A 60 -81.06 -1.45 3.68
N LEU A 61 -81.00 -1.77 2.38
CA LEU A 61 -80.48 -0.88 1.36
C LEU A 61 -81.26 0.44 1.33
N LYS A 62 -82.60 0.37 1.34
CA LYS A 62 -83.47 1.55 1.34
C LYS A 62 -83.26 2.42 2.58
N THR A 63 -83.14 1.79 3.75
CA THR A 63 -82.87 2.48 5.02
C THR A 63 -81.53 3.21 4.99
N ASN A 64 -80.49 2.58 4.46
CA ASN A 64 -79.15 3.17 4.37
C ASN A 64 -78.99 4.14 3.19
N TRP A 65 -79.89 4.09 2.19
CA TRP A 65 -79.89 4.99 1.03
C TRP A 65 -80.56 6.33 1.33
N GLN A 66 -81.67 6.31 2.08
CA GLN A 66 -82.49 7.49 2.40
C GLN A 66 -81.72 8.72 2.92
N PRO A 67 -80.67 8.58 3.76
CA PRO A 67 -79.92 9.73 4.25
C PRO A 67 -79.08 10.46 3.19
N HIS A 68 -78.95 9.94 1.97
CA HIS A 68 -77.99 10.40 0.96
C HIS A 68 -78.69 10.89 -0.32
N GLU A 69 -79.01 12.18 -0.41
CA GLU A 69 -79.71 12.78 -1.55
C GLU A 69 -78.96 12.62 -2.89
N GLU A 70 -77.63 12.63 -2.86
CA GLU A 70 -76.76 12.39 -4.02
C GLU A 70 -77.00 11.02 -4.68
N LEU A 71 -77.43 10.01 -3.90
CA LEU A 71 -77.79 8.71 -4.44
C LEU A 71 -79.09 8.77 -5.23
N ASN A 72 -80.05 9.59 -4.81
CA ASN A 72 -81.30 9.81 -5.54
C ASN A 72 -81.06 10.45 -6.91
N GLN A 73 -80.12 11.41 -6.98
CA GLN A 73 -79.71 12.02 -8.25
C GLN A 73 -79.01 11.01 -9.18
N ALA A 74 -78.39 9.96 -8.63
CA ALA A 74 -77.69 8.93 -9.39
C ALA A 74 -78.60 7.79 -9.87
N ILE A 75 -79.86 7.71 -9.41
CA ILE A 75 -80.83 6.65 -9.76
C ILE A 75 -80.90 6.34 -11.28
N PRO A 76 -80.96 7.33 -12.20
CA PRO A 76 -81.04 7.03 -13.63
C PRO A 76 -79.84 6.20 -14.12
N LYS A 77 -78.62 6.56 -13.67
CA LYS A 77 -77.38 5.86 -14.03
C LYS A 77 -77.30 4.50 -13.35
N VAL A 78 -77.70 4.41 -12.08
CA VAL A 78 -77.75 3.15 -11.32
C VAL A 78 -78.70 2.16 -12.01
N ASN A 79 -79.91 2.60 -12.39
CA ASN A 79 -80.88 1.78 -13.13
C ASN A 79 -80.29 1.26 -14.44
N SER A 80 -79.69 2.14 -15.25
CA SER A 80 -79.05 1.76 -16.52
C SER A 80 -77.95 0.71 -16.32
N LEU A 81 -77.15 0.83 -15.26
CA LEU A 81 -76.11 -0.16 -14.95
C LEU A 81 -76.70 -1.48 -14.47
N VAL A 82 -77.75 -1.46 -13.64
CA VAL A 82 -78.46 -2.68 -13.20
C VAL A 82 -79.06 -3.42 -14.40
N GLU A 83 -79.71 -2.72 -15.33
CA GLU A 83 -80.24 -3.29 -16.58
C GLU A 83 -79.10 -3.92 -17.42
N LYS A 84 -77.99 -3.19 -17.61
CA LYS A 84 -76.80 -3.71 -18.31
C LYS A 84 -76.22 -4.96 -17.63
N MET A 85 -76.23 -5.03 -16.29
CA MET A 85 -75.80 -6.22 -15.54
C MET A 85 -76.72 -7.42 -15.82
N LEU A 86 -78.04 -7.20 -15.85
CA LEU A 86 -79.03 -8.25 -16.15
C LEU A 86 -78.91 -8.75 -17.60
N ASP A 87 -78.69 -7.85 -18.56
CA ASP A 87 -78.45 -8.20 -19.98
C ASP A 87 -77.20 -9.08 -20.15
N ARG A 88 -76.16 -8.80 -19.36
CA ARG A 88 -74.95 -9.64 -19.27
C ARG A 88 -75.14 -10.91 -18.44
N ARG A 89 -76.36 -11.21 -17.99
CA ARG A 89 -76.74 -12.36 -17.16
C ARG A 89 -75.99 -12.42 -15.83
N LEU A 90 -75.63 -11.26 -15.26
CA LEU A 90 -75.05 -11.19 -13.92
C LEU A 90 -76.15 -11.44 -12.87
N LYS A 91 -75.84 -12.30 -11.90
CA LYS A 91 -76.79 -12.70 -10.85
C LYS A 91 -77.05 -11.57 -9.84
N PRO A 92 -78.30 -11.40 -9.37
CA PRO A 92 -78.66 -10.35 -8.41
C PRO A 92 -77.89 -10.40 -7.08
N TYR A 93 -77.70 -11.59 -6.50
CA TYR A 93 -76.95 -11.72 -5.24
C TYR A 93 -75.43 -11.60 -5.41
N GLU A 94 -74.84 -12.24 -6.43
CA GLU A 94 -73.37 -12.34 -6.56
C GLU A 94 -72.71 -11.07 -7.14
N HIS A 95 -73.48 -10.21 -7.82
CA HIS A 95 -72.93 -9.03 -8.53
C HIS A 95 -73.69 -7.73 -8.26
N ILE A 96 -75.03 -7.75 -8.31
CA ILE A 96 -75.84 -6.52 -8.19
C ILE A 96 -75.95 -6.06 -6.73
N ALA A 97 -76.13 -6.99 -5.79
CA ALA A 97 -76.20 -6.64 -4.36
C ALA A 97 -74.88 -6.04 -3.84
N PRO A 98 -73.69 -6.62 -4.16
CA PRO A 98 -72.40 -5.99 -3.85
C PRO A 98 -72.23 -4.60 -4.46
N PHE A 99 -72.68 -4.39 -5.70
CA PHE A 99 -72.66 -3.08 -6.35
C PHE A 99 -73.46 -2.04 -5.55
N LEU A 100 -74.74 -2.32 -5.27
CA LEU A 100 -75.63 -1.42 -4.55
C LEU A 100 -75.15 -1.15 -3.12
N LYS A 101 -74.63 -2.17 -2.43
CA LYS A 101 -74.03 -2.03 -1.10
C LYS A 101 -72.78 -1.15 -1.12
N THR A 102 -71.92 -1.31 -2.12
CA THR A 102 -70.71 -0.50 -2.28
C THR A 102 -71.06 0.96 -2.54
N LEU A 103 -72.10 1.20 -3.35
CA LEU A 103 -72.60 2.53 -3.66
C LEU A 103 -73.09 3.27 -2.40
N VAL A 104 -73.88 2.59 -1.57
CA VAL A 104 -74.33 3.15 -0.29
C VAL A 104 -73.15 3.39 0.66
N ASN A 105 -72.23 2.43 0.80
CA ASN A 105 -71.03 2.62 1.62
C ASN A 105 -70.19 3.82 1.15
N LEU A 106 -70.10 4.07 -0.15
CA LEU A 106 -69.39 5.21 -0.69
C LEU A 106 -70.04 6.54 -0.29
N ALA A 107 -71.38 6.61 -0.33
CA ALA A 107 -72.14 7.77 0.16
C ALA A 107 -72.01 7.95 1.67
N THR A 108 -71.99 6.86 2.44
CA THR A 108 -71.90 6.92 3.91
C THR A 108 -70.52 7.31 4.40
N TYR A 109 -69.45 6.75 3.83
CA TYR A 109 -68.09 6.88 4.36
C TYR A 109 -67.20 7.87 3.58
N ASN A 110 -67.62 8.34 2.40
CA ASN A 110 -66.81 9.24 1.56
C ASN A 110 -67.64 10.37 0.91
N ALA A 111 -68.72 10.81 1.55
CA ALA A 111 -69.65 11.85 1.05
C ALA A 111 -68.94 13.13 0.57
N GLU A 112 -67.94 13.60 1.33
CA GLU A 112 -67.24 14.87 1.06
C GLU A 112 -66.44 14.89 -0.27
N GLN A 113 -66.21 13.73 -0.88
CA GLN A 113 -65.35 13.61 -2.07
C GLN A 113 -66.13 13.48 -3.38
N ALA A 114 -67.47 13.48 -3.37
CA ALA A 114 -68.33 13.38 -4.57
C ALA A 114 -67.98 12.19 -5.50
N GLN A 115 -67.73 11.01 -4.91
CA GLN A 115 -67.20 9.84 -5.63
C GLN A 115 -68.27 8.90 -6.22
N ILE A 116 -69.55 9.20 -6.02
CA ILE A 116 -70.68 8.42 -6.56
C ILE A 116 -70.59 8.27 -8.08
N MET A 117 -70.57 9.37 -8.82
CA MET A 117 -70.50 9.32 -10.29
C MET A 117 -69.21 8.69 -10.82
N PRO A 118 -68.00 9.05 -10.33
CA PRO A 118 -66.77 8.35 -10.70
C PRO A 118 -66.79 6.84 -10.47
N PHE A 119 -67.40 6.36 -9.38
CA PHE A 119 -67.59 4.94 -9.13
C PHE A 119 -68.52 4.31 -10.18
N LEU A 120 -69.67 4.92 -10.46
CA LEU A 120 -70.62 4.44 -11.48
C LEU A 120 -70.00 4.38 -12.88
N ASP A 121 -69.16 5.35 -13.23
CA ASP A 121 -68.43 5.34 -14.51
C ASP A 121 -67.37 4.24 -14.56
N GLY A 122 -66.67 3.98 -13.44
CA GLY A 122 -65.76 2.84 -13.31
C GLY A 122 -66.49 1.50 -13.48
N VAL A 123 -67.67 1.36 -12.87
CA VAL A 123 -68.55 0.20 -13.05
C VAL A 123 -69.00 0.05 -14.50
N SER A 124 -69.41 1.15 -15.13
CA SER A 124 -69.81 1.17 -16.55
C SER A 124 -68.69 0.62 -17.44
N TYR A 125 -67.46 1.08 -17.25
CA TYR A 125 -66.29 0.63 -17.99
C TYR A 125 -65.98 -0.86 -17.75
N LEU A 126 -66.00 -1.32 -16.49
CA LEU A 126 -65.74 -2.73 -16.16
C LEU A 126 -66.83 -3.66 -16.72
N LEU A 127 -68.07 -3.18 -16.84
CA LEU A 127 -69.15 -3.90 -17.53
C LEU A 127 -68.96 -3.99 -19.04
N ASP A 128 -68.07 -3.21 -19.64
CA ASP A 128 -67.67 -3.38 -21.05
C ASP A 128 -66.52 -4.38 -21.22
N GLN A 129 -65.88 -4.81 -20.12
CA GLN A 129 -64.79 -5.78 -20.15
C GLN A 129 -65.27 -7.24 -20.05
N PRO A 130 -64.47 -8.24 -20.52
CA PRO A 130 -64.83 -9.65 -20.43
C PRO A 130 -64.85 -10.19 -18.99
N GLY A 131 -65.96 -10.82 -18.59
CA GLY A 131 -66.11 -11.51 -17.30
C GLY A 131 -66.36 -10.60 -16.08
N PRO A 132 -67.00 -11.11 -15.01
CA PRO A 132 -67.39 -10.32 -13.84
C PRO A 132 -66.29 -10.21 -12.75
N SER A 133 -65.12 -10.83 -12.93
CA SER A 133 -64.11 -10.91 -11.87
C SER A 133 -63.55 -9.54 -11.46
N GLN A 134 -63.20 -8.69 -12.43
CA GLN A 134 -62.69 -7.34 -12.15
C GLN A 134 -63.75 -6.45 -11.52
N LEU A 135 -65.02 -6.65 -11.88
CA LEU A 135 -66.16 -5.94 -11.31
C LEU A 135 -66.29 -6.23 -9.81
N ASN A 136 -66.30 -7.50 -9.43
CA ASN A 136 -66.36 -7.92 -8.02
C ASN A 136 -65.10 -7.49 -7.25
N GLU A 137 -63.91 -7.56 -7.87
CA GLU A 137 -62.67 -7.08 -7.26
C GLU A 137 -62.72 -5.58 -6.98
N PHE A 138 -63.26 -4.77 -7.90
CA PHE A 138 -63.43 -3.34 -7.71
C PHE A 138 -64.37 -3.01 -6.54
N TYR A 139 -65.50 -3.73 -6.40
CA TYR A 139 -66.40 -3.59 -5.26
C TYR A 139 -65.72 -3.95 -3.93
N ASN A 140 -65.03 -5.09 -3.90
CA ASN A 140 -64.36 -5.58 -2.70
C ASN A 140 -63.26 -4.64 -2.24
N ILE A 141 -62.45 -4.10 -3.16
CA ILE A 141 -61.39 -3.15 -2.83
C ILE A 141 -61.97 -1.82 -2.39
N THR A 142 -63.01 -1.32 -3.06
CA THR A 142 -63.69 -0.07 -2.65
C THR A 142 -64.20 -0.19 -1.21
N ASN A 143 -64.91 -1.27 -0.87
CA ASN A 143 -65.38 -1.49 0.50
C ASN A 143 -64.23 -1.69 1.50
N SER A 144 -63.19 -2.43 1.13
CA SER A 144 -62.02 -2.65 2.00
C SER A 144 -61.26 -1.37 2.30
N LEU A 145 -61.21 -0.43 1.34
CA LEU A 145 -60.64 0.90 1.54
C LEU A 145 -61.51 1.76 2.45
N LEU A 146 -62.83 1.78 2.21
CA LEU A 146 -63.77 2.60 2.97
C LEU A 146 -63.87 2.17 4.45
N LEU A 147 -63.82 0.87 4.72
CA LEU A 147 -64.01 0.34 6.07
C LEU A 147 -62.69 0.19 6.84
N ASP A 148 -61.65 -0.33 6.18
CA ASP A 148 -60.41 -0.75 6.86
C ASP A 148 -59.15 0.02 6.39
N GLY A 149 -59.30 0.95 5.43
CA GLY A 149 -58.16 1.57 4.74
C GLY A 149 -57.28 0.56 4.00
N LEU A 150 -57.78 -0.63 3.68
CA LEU A 150 -57.00 -1.76 3.18
C LEU A 150 -56.91 -1.73 1.65
N LEU A 151 -55.71 -1.53 1.13
CA LEU A 151 -55.41 -1.55 -0.31
C LEU A 151 -55.27 -2.99 -0.84
N SER A 152 -54.52 -3.82 -0.11
CA SER A 152 -54.20 -5.19 -0.54
C SER A 152 -53.94 -6.10 0.66
N ARG A 153 -54.43 -7.34 0.55
CA ARG A 153 -54.10 -8.45 1.46
C ARG A 153 -53.51 -9.59 0.64
N TYR A 154 -52.33 -10.05 1.03
CA TYR A 154 -51.67 -11.21 0.43
C TYR A 154 -50.93 -12.01 1.52
N LYS A 155 -51.35 -13.25 1.76
CA LYS A 155 -50.87 -14.08 2.88
C LYS A 155 -51.02 -13.32 4.21
N ASN A 156 -49.93 -13.03 4.90
CA ASN A 156 -49.88 -12.26 6.15
C ASN A 156 -49.47 -10.79 5.97
N ILE A 157 -49.35 -10.31 4.72
CA ILE A 157 -48.97 -8.93 4.38
C ILE A 157 -50.24 -8.13 4.10
N ASN A 158 -50.42 -7.03 4.84
CA ASN A 158 -51.51 -6.09 4.64
C ASN A 158 -50.94 -4.71 4.31
N TRP A 159 -51.32 -4.15 3.16
CA TRP A 159 -51.05 -2.76 2.82
C TRP A 159 -52.27 -1.90 3.08
N LYS A 160 -52.09 -0.84 3.85
CA LYS A 160 -53.13 0.10 4.28
C LYS A 160 -52.72 1.54 3.99
N VAL A 161 -53.69 2.44 3.97
CA VAL A 161 -53.49 3.89 3.98
C VAL A 161 -54.06 4.49 5.26
N SER A 162 -53.42 5.53 5.80
CA SER A 162 -54.06 6.41 6.78
C SER A 162 -55.03 7.37 6.07
N ASN A 163 -56.07 7.82 6.78
CA ASN A 163 -57.08 8.75 6.29
C ASN A 163 -57.86 8.28 5.03
N ILE A 164 -59.15 7.96 5.19
CA ILE A 164 -59.98 7.27 4.17
C ILE A 164 -60.49 8.21 3.06
N ARG A 165 -59.86 9.38 2.89
CA ARG A 165 -60.19 10.32 1.81
C ARG A 165 -59.59 9.82 0.49
N LEU A 166 -60.41 9.14 -0.31
CA LEU A 166 -60.05 8.59 -1.62
C LEU A 166 -60.78 9.29 -2.76
N GLU A 167 -60.09 9.45 -3.88
CA GLU A 167 -60.62 9.94 -5.16
C GLU A 167 -60.54 8.81 -6.20
N ILE A 168 -61.65 8.45 -6.83
CA ILE A 168 -61.74 7.46 -7.90
C ILE A 168 -61.49 8.17 -9.23
N ILE A 169 -60.52 7.71 -10.00
CA ILE A 169 -60.17 8.25 -11.32
C ILE A 169 -60.25 7.13 -12.37
N ASN A 170 -60.90 7.40 -13.50
CA ASN A 170 -61.09 6.43 -14.58
C ASN A 170 -60.20 6.76 -15.80
N GLN A 171 -59.12 6.01 -16.06
CA GLN A 171 -58.28 6.16 -17.28
C GLN A 171 -57.46 4.90 -17.67
N PRO A 172 -57.84 4.11 -18.70
CA PRO A 172 -59.20 3.76 -19.11
C PRO A 172 -59.94 2.92 -18.06
N SER A 173 -59.23 2.29 -17.11
CA SER A 173 -59.78 1.56 -15.96
C SER A 173 -59.83 2.41 -14.69
N PRO A 174 -60.59 2.03 -13.65
CA PRO A 174 -60.62 2.76 -12.37
C PRO A 174 -59.33 2.61 -11.54
N PHE A 175 -58.92 3.71 -10.90
CA PHE A 175 -57.81 3.84 -9.95
C PHE A 175 -58.27 4.62 -8.71
N PHE A 176 -57.56 4.46 -7.60
CA PHE A 176 -57.75 5.26 -6.39
C PHE A 176 -56.59 6.23 -6.20
N LYS A 177 -56.86 7.51 -6.07
CA LYS A 177 -55.89 8.55 -5.79
C LYS A 177 -56.02 9.01 -4.34
N PHE A 178 -54.87 9.21 -3.72
CA PHE A 178 -54.71 9.61 -2.34
C PHE A 178 -53.78 10.81 -2.24
N GLN A 179 -54.05 11.71 -1.30
CA GLN A 179 -53.23 12.88 -1.03
C GLN A 179 -52.84 12.93 0.45
N ASN A 180 -51.55 13.11 0.73
CA ASN A 180 -51.02 13.27 2.07
C ASN A 180 -51.48 12.18 3.06
N VAL A 181 -51.26 10.92 2.68
CA VAL A 181 -51.59 9.72 3.47
C VAL A 181 -50.32 9.00 3.92
N ASP A 182 -50.42 8.19 4.96
CA ASP A 182 -49.36 7.25 5.34
C ASP A 182 -49.64 5.92 4.67
N LEU A 183 -48.73 5.47 3.82
CA LEU A 183 -48.79 4.14 3.22
C LEU A 183 -48.14 3.13 4.18
N ILE A 184 -48.93 2.21 4.70
CA ILE A 184 -48.57 1.34 5.81
C ILE A 184 -48.49 -0.12 5.34
N CYS A 185 -47.33 -0.75 5.50
CA CYS A 185 -47.16 -2.20 5.38
C CYS A 185 -47.21 -2.84 6.78
N GLN A 186 -48.14 -3.76 6.99
CA GLN A 186 -48.35 -4.46 8.26
C GLN A 186 -48.22 -5.98 8.08
N ILE A 187 -47.35 -6.61 8.89
CA ILE A 187 -47.12 -8.07 8.92
C ILE A 187 -47.13 -8.52 10.38
N GLY A 188 -48.23 -9.15 10.82
CA GLY A 188 -48.44 -9.45 12.24
C GLY A 188 -48.44 -8.18 13.10
N SER A 189 -47.57 -8.11 14.10
CA SER A 189 -47.34 -6.92 14.95
C SER A 189 -46.38 -5.90 14.35
N PHE A 190 -45.65 -6.24 13.27
CA PHE A 190 -44.68 -5.34 12.65
C PHE A 190 -45.36 -4.36 11.70
N ARG A 191 -45.02 -3.08 11.82
CA ARG A 191 -45.52 -1.99 10.97
C ARG A 191 -44.35 -1.20 10.40
N ARG A 192 -44.43 -0.89 9.11
CA ARG A 192 -43.55 0.06 8.41
C ARG A 192 -44.40 1.02 7.60
N MET A 193 -43.96 2.27 7.47
CA MET A 193 -44.77 3.29 6.81
C MET A 193 -43.92 4.26 5.99
N ILE A 194 -44.49 4.69 4.86
CA ILE A 194 -44.09 5.92 4.17
C ILE A 194 -45.09 6.98 4.60
N GLU A 195 -44.62 7.93 5.40
CA GLU A 195 -45.44 9.00 5.96
C GLU A 195 -45.70 10.10 4.93
N LYS A 196 -46.89 10.70 4.97
CA LYS A 196 -47.24 11.90 4.16
C LYS A 196 -46.97 11.76 2.66
N THR A 197 -47.19 10.58 2.09
CA THR A 197 -47.09 10.33 0.65
C THR A 197 -48.41 10.63 -0.07
N SER A 198 -48.33 10.92 -1.35
CA SER A 198 -49.49 10.95 -2.25
C SER A 198 -49.32 9.89 -3.32
N GLY A 199 -50.39 9.36 -3.88
CA GLY A 199 -50.22 8.32 -4.91
C GLY A 199 -51.49 7.83 -5.55
N MET A 200 -51.30 7.04 -6.61
CA MET A 200 -52.36 6.34 -7.34
C MET A 200 -52.21 4.84 -7.16
N TYR A 201 -53.29 4.19 -6.73
CA TYR A 201 -53.38 2.75 -6.59
C TYR A 201 -54.21 2.14 -7.72
N ASN A 202 -53.63 1.16 -8.42
CA ASN A 202 -54.34 0.31 -9.36
C ASN A 202 -54.85 -0.94 -8.62
N PRO A 203 -56.17 -1.13 -8.47
CA PRO A 203 -56.72 -2.29 -7.76
C PRO A 203 -56.44 -3.64 -8.43
N PHE A 204 -56.31 -3.67 -9.76
CA PHE A 204 -56.18 -4.91 -10.54
C PHE A 204 -54.73 -5.38 -10.64
N SER A 205 -53.79 -4.45 -10.86
CA SER A 205 -52.36 -4.77 -10.84
C SER A 205 -51.75 -4.70 -9.43
N ARG A 206 -52.52 -4.25 -8.43
CA ARG A 206 -52.09 -4.00 -7.04
C ARG A 206 -50.84 -3.13 -6.96
N GLN A 207 -50.70 -2.20 -7.90
CA GLN A 207 -49.54 -1.32 -8.01
C GLN A 207 -49.88 0.05 -7.39
N TRP A 208 -49.03 0.51 -6.48
CA TRP A 208 -49.03 1.88 -5.99
C TRP A 208 -48.00 2.69 -6.75
N LYS A 209 -48.39 3.84 -7.32
CA LYS A 209 -47.48 4.85 -7.88
C LYS A 209 -47.48 6.05 -6.95
N GLY A 210 -46.41 6.20 -6.18
CA GLY A 210 -46.28 7.23 -5.15
C GLY A 210 -45.47 8.45 -5.58
N LEU A 211 -45.76 9.56 -4.93
CA LEU A 211 -45.09 10.84 -5.05
C LEU A 211 -44.90 11.43 -3.64
N GLY A 212 -43.67 11.77 -3.30
CA GLY A 212 -43.34 12.37 -2.01
C GLY A 212 -43.38 11.36 -0.86
N GLY A 213 -43.36 11.91 0.35
CA GLY A 213 -43.40 11.17 1.60
C GLY A 213 -42.01 10.83 2.14
N GLN A 214 -41.98 10.35 3.37
CA GLN A 214 -40.73 10.09 4.08
C GLN A 214 -40.79 8.78 4.87
N THR A 215 -39.65 8.16 5.12
CA THR A 215 -39.55 7.07 6.07
C THR A 215 -38.29 7.20 6.91
N SER A 216 -38.39 6.92 8.21
CA SER A 216 -37.23 6.90 9.09
C SER A 216 -36.37 5.67 8.84
N TRP A 217 -35.06 5.80 9.05
CA TRP A 217 -34.14 4.68 8.92
C TRP A 217 -34.22 3.77 10.15
N VAL A 218 -34.80 2.59 10.01
CA VAL A 218 -35.12 1.78 11.19
C VAL A 218 -33.99 0.82 11.57
N LYS A 219 -33.34 1.09 12.70
CA LYS A 219 -32.49 0.16 13.46
C LYS A 219 -32.70 0.38 14.97
N ASN A 220 -32.66 -0.68 15.77
CA ASN A 220 -32.66 -0.56 17.24
C ASN A 220 -31.57 0.45 17.67
N ASN A 221 -31.96 1.47 18.45
CA ASN A 221 -31.10 2.53 19.00
C ASN A 221 -30.69 3.70 18.07
N ILE A 222 -31.25 3.87 16.87
CA ILE A 222 -31.08 5.11 16.08
C ILE A 222 -32.31 6.00 16.28
N PRO A 223 -32.17 7.25 16.76
CA PRO A 223 -33.28 8.19 16.83
C PRO A 223 -33.87 8.46 15.43
N SER A 224 -35.19 8.51 15.33
CA SER A 224 -35.91 8.62 14.04
C SER A 224 -35.61 9.90 13.25
N ASP A 225 -35.09 10.94 13.91
CA ASP A 225 -34.68 12.22 13.31
C ASP A 225 -33.21 12.23 12.82
N SER A 226 -32.44 11.19 13.10
CA SER A 226 -31.01 11.17 12.81
C SER A 226 -30.69 10.74 11.38
N ILE A 227 -31.50 9.83 10.82
CA ILE A 227 -31.37 9.31 9.46
C ILE A 227 -32.78 9.04 8.90
N TYR A 228 -33.10 9.63 7.75
CA TYR A 228 -34.39 9.42 7.08
C TYR A 228 -34.25 9.53 5.56
N ILE A 229 -35.23 8.96 4.87
CA ILE A 229 -35.35 8.95 3.41
C ILE A 229 -36.56 9.78 3.02
N GLU A 230 -36.39 10.68 2.07
CA GLU A 230 -37.46 11.40 1.39
C GLU A 230 -37.66 10.79 -0.01
N PHE A 231 -38.88 10.35 -0.30
CA PHE A 231 -39.22 9.76 -1.58
C PHE A 231 -39.57 10.85 -2.59
N GLN A 232 -39.11 10.70 -3.83
CA GLN A 232 -39.60 11.50 -4.95
C GLN A 232 -40.71 10.74 -5.66
N ARG A 233 -40.43 10.10 -6.80
CA ARG A 233 -41.38 9.23 -7.51
C ARG A 233 -40.98 7.78 -7.32
N TYR A 234 -41.93 6.93 -6.98
CA TYR A 234 -41.67 5.52 -6.75
C TYR A 234 -42.89 4.66 -7.11
N ALA A 235 -42.67 3.36 -7.30
CA ALA A 235 -43.73 2.41 -7.55
C ALA A 235 -43.54 1.16 -6.71
N LEU A 236 -44.62 0.68 -6.10
CA LEU A 236 -44.63 -0.51 -5.24
C LEU A 236 -45.65 -1.52 -5.73
N PHE A 237 -45.33 -2.80 -5.58
CA PHE A 237 -46.25 -3.90 -5.81
C PHE A 237 -46.77 -4.43 -4.47
N LEU A 238 -48.05 -4.15 -4.16
CA LEU A 238 -48.63 -4.34 -2.83
C LEU A 238 -49.00 -5.80 -2.50
N GLN A 239 -48.34 -6.77 -3.14
CA GLN A 239 -48.37 -8.18 -2.73
C GLN A 239 -47.09 -8.58 -1.97
N GLY A 240 -46.01 -7.81 -2.12
CA GLY A 240 -44.74 -8.00 -1.42
C GLY A 240 -44.60 -7.05 -0.22
N SER A 241 -43.50 -7.21 0.51
CA SER A 241 -43.09 -6.34 1.62
C SER A 241 -41.83 -5.53 1.27
N ASP A 242 -41.40 -5.61 0.01
CA ASP A 242 -40.22 -4.92 -0.52
C ASP A 242 -40.60 -3.49 -0.95
N ILE A 243 -39.89 -2.51 -0.42
CA ILE A 243 -39.86 -1.15 -0.95
C ILE A 243 -38.61 -1.00 -1.80
N GLN A 244 -38.80 -0.67 -3.07
CA GLN A 244 -37.72 -0.28 -3.97
C GLN A 244 -38.07 1.07 -4.58
N ALA A 245 -37.19 2.05 -4.40
CA ALA A 245 -37.37 3.39 -4.92
C ALA A 245 -36.05 3.89 -5.51
N ASP A 246 -36.02 4.10 -6.82
CA ASP A 246 -34.83 4.61 -7.51
C ASP A 246 -34.64 6.12 -7.26
N SER A 247 -35.69 6.89 -6.97
CA SER A 247 -35.57 8.34 -6.75
C SER A 247 -35.90 8.71 -5.32
N VAL A 248 -34.87 8.72 -4.46
CA VAL A 248 -34.99 9.19 -3.08
C VAL A 248 -33.84 10.11 -2.69
N ILE A 249 -34.01 10.86 -1.60
CA ILE A 249 -32.97 11.65 -0.94
C ILE A 249 -32.73 11.07 0.46
N LEU A 250 -31.51 10.64 0.75
CA LEU A 250 -31.08 10.24 2.08
C LEU A 250 -30.54 11.43 2.84
N TYR A 251 -31.12 11.72 4.01
CA TYR A 251 -30.58 12.68 4.96
C TYR A 251 -29.93 11.93 6.12
N HIS A 252 -28.73 12.35 6.49
CA HIS A 252 -28.01 11.85 7.65
C HIS A 252 -27.42 13.03 8.40
N LYS A 253 -27.85 13.24 9.65
CA LYS A 253 -27.50 14.45 10.42
C LYS A 253 -25.99 14.73 10.50
N THR A 254 -25.19 13.68 10.66
CA THR A 254 -23.72 13.78 10.71
C THR A 254 -23.04 13.93 9.35
N TYR A 255 -23.34 13.06 8.39
CA TYR A 255 -22.57 12.95 7.14
C TYR A 255 -23.20 13.68 5.94
N PHE A 256 -24.53 13.75 5.89
CA PHE A 256 -25.31 14.23 4.73
C PHE A 256 -26.44 15.17 5.17
N PRO A 257 -26.14 16.30 5.84
CA PRO A 257 -27.20 17.21 6.31
C PRO A 257 -27.99 17.86 5.16
N SER A 258 -27.36 18.04 4.00
CA SER A 258 -28.00 18.58 2.79
C SER A 258 -28.74 17.54 1.94
N GLY A 259 -28.70 16.26 2.33
CA GLY A 259 -29.31 15.17 1.59
C GLY A 259 -28.44 14.65 0.43
N VAL A 260 -28.58 13.37 0.10
CA VAL A 260 -27.92 12.71 -1.04
C VAL A 260 -28.94 11.94 -1.86
N MET A 261 -28.96 12.18 -3.17
CA MET A 261 -29.85 11.47 -4.08
C MET A 261 -29.32 10.05 -4.40
N GLY A 262 -30.22 9.08 -4.43
CA GLY A 262 -29.86 7.69 -4.73
C GLY A 262 -31.05 6.74 -4.77
N ARG A 263 -30.72 5.46 -4.83
CA ARG A 263 -31.67 4.33 -4.79
C ARG A 263 -31.78 3.79 -3.38
N PHE A 264 -33.01 3.51 -2.96
CA PHE A 264 -33.34 2.90 -1.67
C PHE A 264 -34.05 1.56 -1.84
N GLU A 265 -33.66 0.60 -1.01
CA GLU A 265 -34.27 -0.72 -0.92
C GLU A 265 -34.47 -1.10 0.54
N ASP A 266 -35.66 -1.58 0.89
CA ASP A 266 -35.96 -2.14 2.20
C ASP A 266 -36.90 -3.35 2.04
N ASN A 267 -36.70 -4.41 2.81
CA ASN A 267 -37.54 -5.59 2.76
C ASN A 267 -38.00 -6.00 4.15
N PHE A 268 -39.28 -5.72 4.41
CA PHE A 268 -39.86 -5.81 5.74
C PHE A 268 -40.28 -7.21 6.19
N LYS A 269 -39.76 -8.29 5.58
CA LYS A 269 -40.08 -9.66 6.01
C LYS A 269 -39.66 -9.90 7.47
N PRO A 270 -40.59 -10.25 8.38
CA PRO A 270 -40.24 -10.69 9.72
C PRO A 270 -39.51 -12.05 9.63
N GLY A 271 -38.39 -12.21 10.34
CA GLY A 271 -37.61 -13.45 10.34
C GLY A 271 -36.21 -13.29 10.93
N VAL A 272 -35.41 -14.36 10.88
CA VAL A 272 -34.05 -14.41 11.48
C VAL A 272 -33.04 -13.47 10.79
N LYS A 273 -33.29 -13.12 9.53
CA LYS A 273 -32.57 -12.08 8.78
C LYS A 273 -33.60 -11.20 8.06
N PRO A 274 -34.20 -10.19 8.73
CA PRO A 274 -35.05 -9.25 8.01
C PRO A 274 -34.22 -8.63 6.88
N GLY A 275 -34.88 -8.31 5.76
CA GLY A 275 -34.24 -7.43 4.79
C GLY A 275 -34.01 -6.09 5.45
N LEU A 276 -32.79 -5.59 5.35
CA LEU A 276 -32.38 -4.38 6.04
C LEU A 276 -32.35 -3.22 5.05
N PRO A 277 -32.63 -1.98 5.48
CA PRO A 277 -32.61 -0.83 4.61
C PRO A 277 -31.23 -0.66 3.98
N ARG A 278 -31.22 -0.36 2.68
CA ARG A 278 -30.04 -0.12 1.86
C ARG A 278 -30.25 1.13 1.04
N PHE A 279 -29.22 1.95 0.96
CA PHE A 279 -29.17 3.13 0.12
C PHE A 279 -27.86 3.14 -0.67
N ILE A 280 -27.91 3.53 -1.93
CA ILE A 280 -26.75 3.72 -2.80
C ILE A 280 -26.89 5.05 -3.52
N SER A 281 -25.89 5.93 -3.39
CA SER A 281 -25.90 7.22 -4.07
C SER A 281 -25.66 7.09 -5.57
N TYR A 282 -26.23 8.04 -6.32
CA TYR A 282 -25.91 8.20 -7.74
C TYR A 282 -24.62 8.98 -7.95
N ASP A 283 -24.43 10.08 -7.22
CA ASP A 283 -23.20 10.83 -7.28
C ASP A 283 -22.04 10.03 -6.66
N ARG A 284 -20.91 10.03 -7.37
CA ARG A 284 -19.64 9.39 -6.98
C ARG A 284 -18.58 10.39 -6.54
N ASN A 285 -18.94 11.66 -6.35
CA ASN A 285 -18.07 12.75 -5.90
C ASN A 285 -18.63 13.48 -4.68
N ILE A 286 -19.39 12.79 -3.82
CA ILE A 286 -19.92 13.37 -2.58
C ILE A 286 -18.75 13.63 -1.64
N LYS A 287 -18.69 14.85 -1.11
CA LYS A 287 -17.64 15.28 -0.18
C LYS A 287 -18.17 15.25 1.25
N ILE A 288 -17.50 14.50 2.11
CA ILE A 288 -17.77 14.44 3.55
C ILE A 288 -16.52 14.98 4.26
N PRO A 289 -16.46 16.30 4.53
CA PRO A 289 -15.36 16.87 5.27
C PRO A 289 -15.40 16.37 6.71
N GLY A 290 -14.23 16.03 7.27
CA GLY A 290 -14.15 15.55 8.65
C GLY A 290 -14.90 14.25 8.92
N ILE A 291 -14.90 13.29 7.98
CA ILE A 291 -15.45 11.94 8.21
C ILE A 291 -14.78 11.26 9.41
N SER A 292 -13.52 11.64 9.67
CA SER A 292 -12.79 11.39 10.91
C SER A 292 -11.91 12.60 11.20
N GLN A 293 -11.30 12.67 12.38
CA GLN A 293 -10.47 13.80 12.79
C GLN A 293 -9.30 14.02 11.81
N ASN A 294 -9.28 15.16 11.10
CA ASN A 294 -8.32 15.50 10.04
C ASN A 294 -8.34 14.54 8.84
N VAL A 295 -9.48 13.92 8.56
CA VAL A 295 -9.69 13.04 7.41
C VAL A 295 -10.94 13.47 6.67
N ASP A 296 -10.82 13.72 5.36
CA ASP A 296 -11.96 13.95 4.47
C ASP A 296 -12.21 12.74 3.58
N PHE A 297 -13.46 12.53 3.20
CA PHE A 297 -13.86 11.56 2.19
C PHE A 297 -14.43 12.24 0.94
N GLU A 298 -14.11 11.71 -0.23
CA GLU A 298 -14.71 12.06 -1.51
C GLU A 298 -15.05 10.78 -2.28
N GLY A 299 -16.33 10.56 -2.60
CA GLY A 299 -16.75 9.35 -3.28
C GLY A 299 -18.27 9.19 -3.32
N GLY A 300 -18.76 8.07 -3.85
CA GLY A 300 -20.15 7.66 -3.63
C GLY A 300 -20.32 7.05 -2.25
N VAL A 301 -21.57 6.92 -1.81
CA VAL A 301 -21.89 6.36 -0.49
C VAL A 301 -22.92 5.26 -0.60
N LYS A 302 -22.71 4.20 0.17
CA LYS A 302 -23.64 3.11 0.39
C LYS A 302 -23.88 3.01 1.88
N LEU A 303 -25.14 3.03 2.29
CA LEU A 303 -25.55 2.80 3.67
C LEU A 303 -26.37 1.52 3.70
N GLU A 304 -25.85 0.48 4.32
CA GLU A 304 -26.60 -0.75 4.61
C GLU A 304 -26.71 -0.83 6.12
N THR A 305 -27.93 -0.90 6.66
CA THR A 305 -28.13 -0.80 8.12
C THR A 305 -27.44 0.44 8.69
N ASP A 306 -26.49 0.29 9.60
CA ASP A 306 -25.63 1.34 10.13
C ASP A 306 -24.23 1.35 9.51
N GLN A 307 -23.94 0.41 8.61
CA GLN A 307 -22.64 0.29 7.98
C GLN A 307 -22.55 1.25 6.80
N LEU A 308 -21.85 2.37 7.02
CA LEU A 308 -21.46 3.28 5.96
C LEU A 308 -20.29 2.68 5.16
N THR A 309 -20.43 2.71 3.84
CA THR A 309 -19.42 2.27 2.89
C THR A 309 -19.21 3.37 1.87
N GLY A 310 -17.95 3.77 1.66
CA GLY A 310 -17.57 4.64 0.56
C GLY A 310 -17.39 3.80 -0.70
N ILE A 311 -17.97 4.22 -1.82
CA ILE A 311 -17.96 3.47 -3.08
C ILE A 311 -17.43 4.35 -4.22
N GLY A 312 -16.52 3.80 -5.01
CA GLY A 312 -16.06 4.39 -6.27
C GLY A 312 -16.85 3.88 -7.47
N GLU A 313 -16.38 4.25 -8.65
CA GLU A 313 -16.69 3.61 -9.92
C GLU A 313 -15.42 3.49 -10.77
N ILE A 314 -15.51 2.74 -11.88
CA ILE A 314 -14.37 2.56 -12.80
C ILE A 314 -13.89 3.93 -13.29
N GLY A 315 -12.59 4.21 -13.12
CA GLY A 315 -11.97 5.50 -13.46
C GLY A 315 -12.24 6.64 -12.48
N LYS A 316 -13.17 6.49 -11.53
CA LYS A 316 -13.43 7.45 -10.44
C LYS A 316 -13.49 6.72 -9.09
N PRO A 317 -12.33 6.28 -8.56
CA PRO A 317 -12.29 5.64 -7.24
C PRO A 317 -12.65 6.66 -6.15
N ALA A 318 -13.22 6.16 -5.05
CA ALA A 318 -13.39 6.95 -3.84
C ALA A 318 -12.02 7.29 -3.25
N ARG A 319 -11.95 8.36 -2.46
CA ARG A 319 -10.71 8.93 -1.93
C ARG A 319 -10.86 9.31 -0.47
N LEU A 320 -9.81 9.05 0.29
CA LEU A 320 -9.59 9.60 1.62
C LEU A 320 -8.40 10.55 1.57
N PHE A 321 -8.57 11.72 2.18
CA PHE A 321 -7.52 12.73 2.33
C PHE A 321 -7.20 12.89 3.80
N PHE A 322 -5.96 12.58 4.20
CA PHE A 322 -5.51 12.82 5.57
C PHE A 322 -4.61 14.04 5.59
N TYR A 323 -4.83 14.90 6.59
CA TYR A 323 -4.03 16.09 6.84
C TYR A 323 -3.21 15.89 8.11
N THR A 324 -1.90 16.04 8.00
CA THR A 324 -0.99 15.88 9.14
C THR A 324 -0.44 17.22 9.64
N PRO A 325 0.00 17.29 10.92
CA PRO A 325 0.63 18.50 11.47
C PRO A 325 1.86 18.97 10.67
N GLN A 326 2.57 18.05 10.04
CA GLN A 326 3.75 18.32 9.21
C GLN A 326 3.40 18.83 7.79
N LYS A 327 2.12 19.14 7.52
CA LYS A 327 1.59 19.52 6.20
C LYS A 327 1.80 18.46 5.12
N ASN A 328 1.99 17.19 5.51
CA ASN A 328 1.98 16.09 4.57
C ASN A 328 0.55 15.81 4.14
N LYS A 329 0.37 15.39 2.88
CA LYS A 329 -0.93 15.01 2.35
C LYS A 329 -0.91 13.52 2.01
N ILE A 330 -1.72 12.74 2.72
CA ILE A 330 -1.95 11.35 2.37
C ILE A 330 -3.21 11.28 1.51
N VAL A 331 -3.11 10.59 0.39
CA VAL A 331 -4.26 10.28 -0.46
C VAL A 331 -4.34 8.76 -0.57
N VAL A 332 -5.44 8.19 -0.09
CA VAL A 332 -5.75 6.78 -0.25
C VAL A 332 -6.94 6.68 -1.20
N LYS A 333 -6.83 5.89 -2.26
CA LYS A 333 -7.90 5.68 -3.24
C LYS A 333 -8.30 4.22 -3.28
N SER A 334 -9.58 3.93 -3.32
CA SER A 334 -10.12 2.57 -3.38
C SER A 334 -11.49 2.57 -4.05
N GLN A 335 -11.90 1.46 -4.63
CA GLN A 335 -13.29 1.27 -5.05
C GLN A 335 -14.25 1.12 -3.88
N GLN A 336 -13.74 0.67 -2.74
CA GLN A 336 -14.55 0.50 -1.55
C GLN A 336 -13.76 0.86 -0.29
N PHE A 337 -14.36 1.69 0.55
CA PHE A 337 -13.93 1.94 1.92
C PHE A 337 -15.02 1.45 2.87
N SER A 338 -14.64 0.67 3.87
CA SER A 338 -15.51 0.29 4.97
C SER A 338 -15.29 1.25 6.14
N PHE A 339 -16.36 1.91 6.60
CA PHE A 339 -16.34 2.75 7.79
C PHE A 339 -16.99 1.98 8.94
N LYS A 340 -16.17 1.38 9.80
CA LYS A 340 -16.62 0.59 10.96
C LYS A 340 -15.90 1.07 12.21
N ASN A 341 -16.46 2.07 12.88
CA ASN A 341 -15.89 2.71 14.07
C ASN A 341 -15.27 1.67 15.05
N PRO A 342 -13.98 1.82 15.43
CA PRO A 342 -13.07 2.93 15.17
C PRO A 342 -12.13 2.73 13.96
N PHE A 343 -12.53 1.91 12.98
CA PHE A 343 -11.68 1.55 11.85
C PHE A 343 -12.24 2.03 10.51
N ILE A 344 -11.35 2.57 9.68
CA ILE A 344 -11.59 2.78 8.26
C ILE A 344 -10.67 1.84 7.49
N SER A 345 -11.20 1.05 6.55
CA SER A 345 -10.40 0.06 5.83
C SER A 345 -10.74 -0.10 4.35
N ALA A 346 -9.77 -0.58 3.59
CA ALA A 346 -9.89 -0.98 2.19
C ALA A 346 -8.95 -2.16 1.91
N LEU A 347 -9.40 -3.15 1.13
CA LEU A 347 -8.59 -4.34 0.81
C LEU A 347 -7.53 -4.06 -0.26
N ASP A 348 -7.92 -3.30 -1.29
CA ASP A 348 -7.06 -2.91 -2.41
C ASP A 348 -7.09 -1.39 -2.55
N ALA A 349 -6.11 -0.73 -1.93
CA ALA A 349 -6.00 0.72 -1.93
C ALA A 349 -4.72 1.19 -2.62
N ASN A 350 -4.85 2.21 -3.46
CA ASN A 350 -3.74 3.00 -3.93
C ASN A 350 -3.38 4.04 -2.87
N ALA A 351 -2.21 3.95 -2.27
CA ALA A 351 -1.78 4.83 -1.19
C ALA A 351 -0.64 5.74 -1.65
N THR A 352 -0.80 7.05 -1.50
CA THR A 352 0.24 8.04 -1.78
C THR A 352 0.43 8.93 -0.56
N ILE A 353 1.63 8.93 0.01
CA ILE A 353 2.04 9.84 1.08
C ILE A 353 2.95 10.90 0.43
N ARG A 354 2.46 12.14 0.28
CA ARG A 354 3.24 13.24 -0.32
C ARG A 354 3.92 14.08 0.75
N TYR A 355 5.19 14.38 0.51
CA TYR A 355 6.02 15.26 1.33
C TYR A 355 6.82 16.18 0.39
N ARG A 356 6.48 17.48 0.38
CA ARG A 356 7.01 18.46 -0.58
C ARG A 356 6.77 17.99 -2.03
N SER A 357 7.84 17.87 -2.84
CA SER A 357 7.82 17.34 -4.21
C SER A 357 7.89 15.81 -4.30
N ASP A 358 8.18 15.14 -3.18
CA ASP A 358 8.45 13.71 -3.13
C ASP A 358 7.27 12.92 -2.54
N SER A 359 7.31 11.59 -2.71
CA SER A 359 6.27 10.71 -2.18
C SER A 359 6.75 9.30 -1.89
N ILE A 360 6.08 8.67 -0.92
CA ILE A 360 5.98 7.21 -0.84
C ILE A 360 4.67 6.80 -1.51
N PHE A 361 4.76 5.89 -2.46
CA PHE A 361 3.63 5.43 -3.26
C PHE A 361 3.52 3.90 -3.20
N HIS A 362 2.29 3.40 -3.07
CA HIS A 362 1.96 1.99 -3.24
C HIS A 362 0.72 1.84 -4.13
N PRO A 363 0.77 1.05 -5.22
CA PRO A 363 -0.29 0.99 -6.22
C PRO A 363 -1.55 0.25 -5.77
N ALA A 364 -1.41 -0.84 -5.00
CA ALA A 364 -2.53 -1.61 -4.45
C ALA A 364 -2.12 -2.32 -3.14
N ILE A 365 -2.61 -1.88 -2.00
CA ILE A 365 -2.26 -2.43 -0.67
C ILE A 365 -3.48 -2.45 0.25
N SER A 366 -3.52 -3.37 1.21
CA SER A 366 -4.55 -3.31 2.25
C SER A 366 -4.28 -2.15 3.19
N PHE A 367 -5.30 -1.34 3.39
CA PHE A 367 -5.27 -0.13 4.18
C PHE A 367 -6.20 -0.28 5.39
N VAL A 368 -5.68 0.04 6.58
CA VAL A 368 -6.47 0.15 7.82
C VAL A 368 -6.03 1.38 8.58
N TYR A 369 -6.97 2.22 8.95
CA TYR A 369 -6.78 3.36 9.85
C TYR A 369 -7.57 3.15 11.14
N ASP A 370 -6.86 3.13 12.26
CA ASP A 370 -7.42 3.10 13.62
C ASP A 370 -7.60 4.56 14.08
N GLU A 371 -8.85 5.01 14.16
CA GLU A 371 -9.22 6.38 14.50
C GLU A 371 -8.83 6.75 15.94
N ASN A 372 -8.96 5.82 16.89
CA ASN A 372 -8.63 6.05 18.29
C ASN A 372 -7.13 6.26 18.50
N LYS A 373 -6.31 5.49 17.78
CA LYS A 373 -4.84 5.60 17.86
C LYS A 373 -4.26 6.60 16.87
N ARG A 374 -5.06 7.09 15.92
CA ARG A 374 -4.64 7.87 14.74
C ARG A 374 -3.51 7.14 13.99
N GLN A 375 -3.66 5.83 13.82
CA GLN A 375 -2.64 4.95 13.26
C GLN A 375 -3.07 4.41 11.90
N LEU A 376 -2.31 4.76 10.87
CA LEU A 376 -2.42 4.24 9.51
C LEU A 376 -1.51 3.02 9.36
N ASN A 377 -2.06 1.92 8.86
CA ASN A 377 -1.31 0.72 8.52
C ASN A 377 -1.59 0.38 7.06
N LEU A 378 -0.52 0.20 6.30
CA LEU A 378 -0.54 -0.41 4.98
C LEU A 378 0.16 -1.75 5.10
N TYR A 379 -0.50 -2.84 4.73
CA TYR A 379 0.09 -4.17 4.80
C TYR A 379 -0.27 -5.00 3.58
N GLN A 380 0.60 -5.96 3.26
CA GLN A 380 0.37 -6.91 2.19
C GLN A 380 -0.91 -7.71 2.47
N GLY A 381 -1.89 -7.60 1.58
CA GLY A 381 -3.15 -8.31 1.64
C GLY A 381 -3.08 -9.66 0.94
N ASN A 382 -4.25 -10.19 0.57
CA ASN A 382 -4.34 -11.45 -0.18
C ASN A 382 -4.27 -11.25 -1.71
N SER A 383 -4.29 -10.00 -2.18
CA SER A 383 -4.21 -9.64 -3.59
C SER A 383 -2.79 -9.83 -4.12
N ILE A 384 -2.64 -10.38 -5.33
CA ILE A 384 -1.32 -10.55 -5.96
C ILE A 384 -0.59 -9.21 -6.12
N LEU A 385 -1.34 -8.12 -6.35
CA LEU A 385 -0.79 -6.78 -6.47
C LEU A 385 -0.29 -6.20 -5.14
N SER A 386 -0.71 -6.77 -4.00
CA SER A 386 -0.23 -6.30 -2.68
C SER A 386 1.23 -6.68 -2.39
N SER A 387 1.82 -7.56 -3.20
CA SER A 387 3.26 -7.89 -3.19
C SER A 387 4.15 -6.85 -3.89
N LEU A 388 3.54 -5.84 -4.52
CA LEU A 388 4.27 -4.73 -5.13
C LEU A 388 5.12 -4.01 -4.07
N PRO A 389 6.27 -3.44 -4.44
CA PRO A 389 7.02 -2.62 -3.51
C PRO A 389 6.35 -1.26 -3.28
N PHE A 390 6.68 -0.64 -2.15
CA PHE A 390 6.55 0.80 -2.00
C PHE A 390 7.59 1.50 -2.87
N PHE A 391 7.26 2.66 -3.41
CA PHE A 391 8.16 3.46 -4.21
C PHE A 391 8.47 4.74 -3.48
N SER A 392 9.75 5.04 -3.28
CA SER A 392 10.17 6.30 -2.67
C SER A 392 10.93 7.16 -3.65
N SER A 393 10.35 8.30 -4.03
CA SER A 393 10.97 9.22 -5.01
C SER A 393 12.19 9.96 -4.45
N TYR A 394 12.27 10.17 -3.13
CA TYR A 394 13.37 10.91 -2.51
C TYR A 394 14.67 10.10 -2.47
N GLN A 395 14.60 8.86 -1.97
CA GLN A 395 15.74 7.95 -1.98
C GLN A 395 15.94 7.31 -3.36
N LYS A 396 14.94 7.30 -4.25
CA LYS A 396 14.93 6.62 -5.57
C LYS A 396 15.15 5.12 -5.47
N ILE A 397 14.31 4.49 -4.64
CA ILE A 397 14.34 3.06 -4.36
C ILE A 397 12.93 2.46 -4.36
N GLU A 398 12.86 1.18 -4.67
CA GLU A 398 11.74 0.30 -4.39
C GLU A 398 11.96 -0.37 -3.02
N ILE A 399 10.94 -0.38 -2.17
CA ILE A 399 10.98 -0.95 -0.82
C ILE A 399 9.98 -2.11 -0.79
N GLN A 400 10.50 -3.32 -0.85
CA GLN A 400 9.72 -4.55 -0.63
C GLN A 400 9.65 -4.79 0.88
N ALA A 401 8.51 -4.45 1.49
CA ALA A 401 8.27 -4.63 2.91
C ALA A 401 6.81 -4.99 3.15
N ASN A 402 6.54 -5.83 4.15
CA ASN A 402 5.20 -6.38 4.37
C ASN A 402 4.26 -5.40 5.04
N THR A 403 4.79 -4.43 5.81
CA THR A 403 3.96 -3.45 6.53
C THR A 403 4.66 -2.11 6.64
N LEU A 404 3.93 -1.05 6.32
CA LEU A 404 4.22 0.33 6.70
C LEU A 404 3.21 0.75 7.78
N SER A 405 3.71 1.14 8.94
CA SER A 405 2.91 1.59 10.07
C SER A 405 3.29 3.03 10.44
N TRP A 406 2.29 3.88 10.58
CA TRP A 406 2.50 5.29 10.86
C TRP A 406 1.39 5.85 11.74
N LYS A 407 1.78 6.43 12.88
CA LYS A 407 0.89 7.33 13.61
C LYS A 407 0.92 8.68 12.89
N ILE A 408 -0.19 9.10 12.30
CA ILE A 408 -0.19 10.20 11.30
C ILE A 408 0.26 11.55 11.87
N ASP A 409 0.30 11.72 13.19
CA ASP A 409 0.81 12.93 13.84
C ASP A 409 2.32 12.86 14.15
N ASP A 410 2.95 11.69 14.04
CA ASP A 410 4.36 11.48 14.30
C ASP A 410 5.21 11.79 13.06
N SER A 411 6.46 12.19 13.29
CA SER A 411 7.48 12.34 12.25
C SER A 411 8.15 11.03 11.85
N LEU A 412 7.86 9.90 12.49
CA LEU A 412 8.48 8.61 12.19
C LEU A 412 7.49 7.66 11.53
N MET A 413 7.89 7.12 10.38
CA MET A 413 7.21 6.06 9.65
C MET A 413 8.02 4.77 9.76
N VAL A 414 7.37 3.65 10.06
CA VAL A 414 8.07 2.39 10.37
C VAL A 414 7.70 1.31 9.37
N PHE A 415 8.71 0.80 8.67
CA PHE A 415 8.65 -0.44 7.91
C PHE A 415 9.03 -1.59 8.83
N LYS A 416 8.17 -2.59 8.93
CA LYS A 416 8.34 -3.73 9.85
C LYS A 416 7.77 -5.00 9.26
N LYS A 417 8.07 -6.11 9.93
CA LYS A 417 7.49 -7.41 9.58
C LYS A 417 5.95 -7.36 9.60
N GLY A 418 5.35 -8.24 8.79
CA GLY A 418 3.91 -8.47 8.79
C GLY A 418 3.41 -9.01 10.14
N ALA A 419 2.12 -8.82 10.42
CA ALA A 419 1.43 -9.44 11.54
C ALA A 419 0.58 -10.62 11.04
N GLY A 420 0.46 -11.70 11.84
CA GLY A 420 -0.40 -12.85 11.50
C GLY A 420 0.31 -13.97 10.74
N LEU A 421 -0.26 -14.41 9.61
CA LEU A 421 0.19 -15.58 8.83
C LEU A 421 1.41 -15.30 7.93
N VAL A 422 1.72 -14.04 7.65
CA VAL A 422 2.91 -13.63 6.88
C VAL A 422 4.06 -13.39 7.85
N ARG A 423 4.89 -14.41 8.07
CA ARG A 423 6.00 -14.43 9.04
C ARG A 423 7.39 -14.20 8.40
N GLU A 424 7.45 -13.54 7.25
CA GLU A 424 8.75 -13.21 6.66
C GLU A 424 9.28 -11.90 7.26
N ASN A 425 10.52 -11.97 7.77
CA ASN A 425 11.21 -10.87 8.49
C ASN A 425 12.01 -9.96 7.56
N ASP A 426 12.10 -10.33 6.29
CA ASP A 426 13.04 -9.71 5.37
C ASP A 426 12.37 -8.57 4.60
N ALA A 427 13.07 -7.45 4.47
CA ALA A 427 12.71 -6.37 3.58
C ALA A 427 13.87 -6.08 2.63
N VAL A 428 13.55 -5.73 1.40
CA VAL A 428 14.54 -5.49 0.35
C VAL A 428 14.37 -4.07 -0.18
N PHE A 429 15.48 -3.32 -0.20
CA PHE A 429 15.54 -1.96 -0.74
C PHE A 429 16.36 -2.01 -2.03
N ILE A 430 15.72 -1.73 -3.16
CA ILE A 430 16.28 -1.93 -4.51
C ILE A 430 16.39 -0.59 -5.20
N SER A 431 17.56 -0.27 -5.77
CA SER A 431 17.73 0.93 -6.59
C SER A 431 16.76 0.98 -7.78
N GLU A 432 16.22 2.15 -8.11
CA GLU A 432 15.46 2.35 -9.37
C GLU A 432 16.28 2.07 -10.65
N ASN A 433 17.61 2.09 -10.54
CA ASN A 433 18.56 1.81 -11.61
C ASN A 433 19.19 0.41 -11.49
N TYR A 434 18.67 -0.43 -10.60
CA TYR A 434 19.13 -1.80 -10.43
C TYR A 434 18.92 -2.62 -11.71
N PHE A 435 19.93 -3.36 -12.15
CA PHE A 435 19.81 -4.35 -13.22
C PHE A 435 20.85 -5.46 -13.08
N ARG A 436 20.43 -6.71 -13.24
CA ARG A 436 21.32 -7.87 -13.44
C ARG A 436 20.88 -8.66 -14.66
N GLU A 437 21.84 -9.07 -15.48
CA GLU A 437 21.54 -9.85 -16.68
C GLU A 437 20.93 -11.22 -16.33
N ASP A 438 21.39 -11.87 -15.27
CA ASP A 438 20.83 -13.14 -14.78
C ASP A 438 19.36 -12.99 -14.41
N ASP A 439 19.01 -11.92 -13.68
CA ASP A 439 17.63 -11.62 -13.30
C ASP A 439 16.78 -11.35 -14.54
N PHE A 440 17.31 -10.58 -15.50
CA PHE A 440 16.62 -10.33 -16.77
C PHE A 440 16.37 -11.64 -17.53
N ARG A 441 17.39 -12.49 -17.69
CA ARG A 441 17.26 -13.81 -18.34
C ARG A 441 16.30 -14.74 -17.60
N SER A 442 16.25 -14.68 -16.26
CA SER A 442 15.30 -15.46 -15.46
C SER A 442 13.84 -15.14 -15.78
N LEU A 443 13.53 -13.90 -16.18
CA LEU A 443 12.18 -13.49 -16.60
C LEU A 443 11.80 -14.06 -17.96
N GLN A 444 12.78 -14.36 -18.81
CA GLN A 444 12.55 -14.97 -20.12
C GLN A 444 12.23 -16.48 -19.98
N GLY A 445 12.85 -17.17 -19.03
CA GLY A 445 12.63 -18.61 -18.84
C GLY A 445 12.96 -19.41 -20.11
N ILE A 446 11.99 -20.19 -20.60
CA ILE A 446 12.13 -20.99 -21.83
C ILE A 446 11.66 -20.26 -23.10
N ASP A 447 11.04 -19.08 -22.96
CA ASP A 447 10.53 -18.35 -24.10
C ASP A 447 11.69 -17.79 -24.96
N PRO A 448 11.50 -17.65 -26.28
CA PRO A 448 12.54 -17.14 -27.18
C PRO A 448 12.83 -15.65 -26.97
N VAL A 449 11.88 -14.89 -26.42
CA VAL A 449 11.98 -13.44 -26.24
C VAL A 449 11.47 -13.06 -24.86
N ASN A 450 12.26 -12.25 -24.15
CA ASN A 450 11.90 -11.74 -22.84
C ASN A 450 10.56 -10.95 -22.87
N PRO A 451 9.63 -11.20 -21.94
CA PRO A 451 8.35 -10.49 -21.89
C PRO A 451 8.48 -8.96 -21.76
N LEU A 452 9.53 -8.47 -21.11
CA LEU A 452 9.80 -7.03 -21.00
C LEU A 452 10.15 -6.41 -22.36
N ILE A 453 10.86 -7.14 -23.23
CA ILE A 453 11.18 -6.68 -24.58
C ILE A 453 9.90 -6.53 -25.40
N LYS A 454 8.97 -7.49 -25.31
CA LYS A 454 7.68 -7.42 -26.03
C LYS A 454 6.87 -6.20 -25.62
N LEU A 455 6.76 -5.93 -24.32
CA LEU A 455 6.08 -4.74 -23.79
C LEU A 455 6.78 -3.44 -24.23
N TYR A 456 8.12 -3.41 -24.19
CA TYR A 456 8.92 -2.26 -24.64
C TYR A 456 8.69 -1.97 -26.12
N GLN A 457 8.74 -3.00 -26.97
CA GLN A 457 8.52 -2.88 -28.42
C GLN A 457 7.11 -2.37 -28.73
N LEU A 458 6.09 -2.90 -28.05
CA LEU A 458 4.71 -2.44 -28.20
C LEU A 458 4.57 -0.96 -27.82
N ALA A 459 5.17 -0.54 -26.71
CA ALA A 459 5.14 0.86 -26.28
C ALA A 459 5.83 1.80 -27.28
N LYS A 460 6.96 1.37 -27.86
CA LYS A 460 7.66 2.12 -28.92
C LYS A 460 6.84 2.19 -30.21
N GLN A 461 6.19 1.09 -30.61
CA GLN A 461 5.34 1.02 -31.79
C GLN A 461 4.11 1.94 -31.67
N LEU A 462 3.47 1.96 -30.50
CA LEU A 462 2.28 2.78 -30.26
C LEU A 462 2.59 4.22 -29.81
N ASN A 463 3.87 4.54 -29.57
CA ASN A 463 4.34 5.80 -29.00
C ASN A 463 3.59 6.21 -27.70
N ARG A 464 3.29 5.24 -26.85
CA ARG A 464 2.62 5.42 -25.54
C ARG A 464 2.99 4.32 -24.56
N SER A 465 2.94 4.63 -23.27
CA SER A 465 3.28 3.71 -22.18
C SER A 465 2.08 3.05 -21.50
N SER A 466 0.86 3.33 -21.97
CA SER A 466 -0.34 2.58 -21.56
C SER A 466 -1.16 2.10 -22.75
N PHE A 467 -1.77 0.93 -22.60
CA PHE A 467 -2.57 0.27 -23.63
C PHE A 467 -3.51 -0.77 -23.00
N HIS A 468 -4.56 -1.13 -23.72
CA HIS A 468 -5.51 -2.15 -23.29
C HIS A 468 -4.90 -3.56 -23.40
N LEU A 469 -5.33 -4.48 -22.54
CA LEU A 469 -4.86 -5.86 -22.48
C LEU A 469 -4.95 -6.57 -23.85
N ASN A 470 -6.03 -6.32 -24.59
CA ASN A 470 -6.22 -6.92 -25.91
C ASN A 470 -5.14 -6.48 -26.92
N GLU A 471 -4.65 -5.24 -26.83
CA GLU A 471 -3.56 -4.78 -27.70
C GLU A 471 -2.27 -5.54 -27.39
N TYR A 472 -2.00 -5.79 -26.11
CA TYR A 472 -0.88 -6.63 -25.68
C TYR A 472 -1.04 -8.07 -26.13
N ALA A 473 -2.23 -8.66 -25.96
CA ALA A 473 -2.54 -10.02 -26.36
C ALA A 473 -2.34 -10.23 -27.88
N THR A 474 -2.81 -9.28 -28.70
CA THR A 474 -2.59 -9.29 -30.16
C THR A 474 -1.12 -9.17 -30.51
N ALA A 475 -0.37 -8.27 -29.87
CA ALA A 475 1.05 -8.05 -30.15
C ALA A 475 1.94 -9.25 -29.84
N ILE A 476 1.54 -10.09 -28.88
CA ILE A 476 2.30 -11.28 -28.47
C ILE A 476 1.70 -12.60 -28.95
N HIS A 477 0.63 -12.54 -29.76
CA HIS A 477 -0.11 -13.70 -30.30
C HIS A 477 -0.60 -14.69 -29.23
N LEU A 478 -1.12 -14.18 -28.11
CA LEU A 478 -1.70 -14.98 -27.02
C LEU A 478 -3.18 -14.67 -26.82
N SER A 479 -3.91 -15.55 -26.14
CA SER A 479 -5.26 -15.23 -25.67
C SER A 479 -5.22 -14.11 -24.61
N ALA A 480 -6.33 -13.38 -24.45
CA ALA A 480 -6.42 -12.32 -23.43
C ALA A 480 -6.07 -12.85 -22.03
N ASP A 481 -6.55 -14.04 -21.66
CA ASP A 481 -6.27 -14.66 -20.35
C ASP A 481 -4.78 -15.00 -20.16
N GLN A 482 -4.10 -15.47 -21.23
CA GLN A 482 -2.67 -15.76 -21.18
C GLN A 482 -1.85 -14.46 -21.05
N ALA A 483 -2.20 -13.45 -21.85
CA ALA A 483 -1.58 -12.13 -21.79
C ALA A 483 -1.79 -11.47 -20.42
N GLU A 484 -2.97 -11.63 -19.81
CA GLU A 484 -3.28 -11.10 -18.48
C GLU A 484 -2.41 -11.75 -17.41
N ARG A 485 -2.24 -13.09 -17.45
CA ARG A 485 -1.33 -13.78 -16.51
C ARG A 485 0.10 -13.28 -16.62
N LEU A 486 0.63 -13.10 -17.84
CA LEU A 486 1.97 -12.55 -18.05
C LEU A 486 2.07 -11.10 -17.55
N ALA A 487 1.07 -10.26 -17.84
CA ALA A 487 1.02 -8.88 -17.38
C ALA A 487 1.01 -8.82 -15.85
N LEU A 488 0.23 -9.68 -15.17
CA LEU A 488 0.18 -9.76 -13.71
C LEU A 488 1.50 -10.23 -13.09
N GLN A 489 2.22 -11.16 -13.73
CA GLN A 489 3.57 -11.54 -13.30
C GLN A 489 4.56 -10.37 -13.40
N MET A 490 4.50 -9.60 -14.49
CA MET A 490 5.33 -8.40 -14.67
C MET A 490 4.91 -7.29 -13.70
N ALA A 491 3.61 -7.17 -13.42
CA ALA A 491 3.07 -6.27 -12.43
C ALA A 491 3.62 -6.61 -11.04
N ALA A 492 3.53 -7.86 -10.59
CA ALA A 492 4.04 -8.28 -9.27
C ALA A 492 5.54 -7.96 -9.07
N LYS A 493 6.33 -7.90 -10.15
CA LYS A 493 7.75 -7.53 -10.13
C LYS A 493 8.02 -6.02 -10.28
N GLY A 494 6.96 -5.21 -10.36
CA GLY A 494 7.00 -3.75 -10.44
C GLY A 494 7.32 -3.19 -11.83
N PHE A 495 7.25 -3.98 -12.91
CA PHE A 495 7.55 -3.47 -14.26
C PHE A 495 6.40 -2.68 -14.90
N LEU A 496 5.17 -2.96 -14.47
CA LEU A 496 3.96 -2.29 -14.95
C LEU A 496 2.93 -2.20 -13.82
N LEU A 497 1.95 -1.32 -14.00
CA LEU A 497 0.72 -1.31 -13.22
C LEU A 497 -0.39 -1.95 -14.07
N TYR A 498 -1.26 -2.71 -13.41
CA TYR A 498 -2.38 -3.37 -14.07
C TYR A 498 -3.70 -2.92 -13.47
N SER A 499 -4.59 -2.40 -14.30
CA SER A 499 -5.96 -2.03 -13.93
C SER A 499 -6.90 -3.18 -14.28
N PHE A 500 -7.37 -3.93 -13.28
CA PHE A 500 -8.32 -5.03 -13.51
C PHE A 500 -9.64 -4.57 -14.10
N GLU A 501 -10.08 -3.37 -13.71
CA GLU A 501 -11.36 -2.79 -14.11
C GLU A 501 -11.35 -2.37 -15.59
N GLN A 502 -10.31 -1.67 -16.00
CA GLN A 502 -10.17 -1.15 -17.36
C GLN A 502 -9.43 -2.12 -18.28
N LYS A 503 -8.94 -3.24 -17.73
CA LYS A 503 -8.02 -4.17 -18.39
C LYS A 503 -6.86 -3.40 -19.04
N GLU A 504 -6.33 -2.39 -18.35
CA GLU A 504 -5.28 -1.50 -18.86
C GLU A 504 -3.92 -1.88 -18.27
N ILE A 505 -2.90 -1.91 -19.12
CA ILE A 505 -1.49 -2.08 -18.76
C ILE A 505 -0.82 -0.71 -18.84
N ILE A 506 -0.14 -0.30 -17.76
CA ILE A 506 0.61 0.96 -17.68
C ILE A 506 2.07 0.64 -17.35
N LEU A 507 2.96 0.80 -18.32
CA LEU A 507 4.38 0.48 -18.16
C LEU A 507 5.08 1.48 -17.24
N ARG A 508 5.96 0.98 -16.37
CA ARG A 508 6.77 1.80 -15.46
C ARG A 508 8.16 2.04 -16.05
N GLN A 509 8.81 3.12 -15.58
CA GLN A 509 10.17 3.47 -15.98
C GLN A 509 11.18 2.34 -15.77
N LYS A 510 10.99 1.51 -14.72
CA LYS A 510 11.81 0.32 -14.46
C LYS A 510 11.92 -0.62 -15.66
N LEU A 511 10.82 -0.84 -16.39
CA LEU A 511 10.83 -1.70 -17.57
C LEU A 511 11.76 -1.14 -18.65
N PHE A 512 11.63 0.15 -18.95
CA PHE A 512 12.49 0.82 -19.93
C PHE A 512 13.95 0.78 -19.50
N ASN A 513 14.24 1.12 -18.24
CA ASN A 513 15.60 1.06 -17.68
C ASN A 513 16.21 -0.34 -17.82
N TRP A 514 15.47 -1.41 -17.54
CA TRP A 514 15.96 -2.78 -17.65
C TRP A 514 16.24 -3.19 -19.10
N VAL A 515 15.34 -2.89 -20.03
CA VAL A 515 15.52 -3.22 -21.45
C VAL A 515 16.67 -2.41 -22.05
N ASP A 516 16.74 -1.12 -21.75
CA ASP A 516 17.84 -0.25 -22.21
C ASP A 516 19.19 -0.66 -21.59
N SER A 517 19.20 -1.12 -20.33
CA SER A 517 20.40 -1.68 -19.68
C SER A 517 20.83 -2.98 -20.34
N TYR A 518 19.90 -3.87 -20.70
CA TYR A 518 20.20 -5.11 -21.43
C TYR A 518 20.88 -4.82 -22.78
N TYR A 519 20.38 -3.84 -23.54
CA TYR A 519 20.98 -3.41 -24.81
C TYR A 519 22.26 -2.55 -24.64
N GLY A 520 22.62 -2.15 -23.42
CA GLY A 520 23.81 -1.32 -23.15
C GLY A 520 23.63 0.16 -23.46
N ASN A 521 22.39 0.63 -23.61
CA ASN A 521 22.06 2.02 -23.92
C ASN A 521 22.16 2.95 -22.69
N VAL A 522 22.02 2.40 -21.48
CA VAL A 522 22.11 3.15 -20.22
C VAL A 522 23.01 2.42 -19.22
N ASP A 523 23.65 3.18 -18.34
CA ASP A 523 24.40 2.64 -17.20
C ASP A 523 23.44 2.24 -16.07
N PHE A 524 23.83 1.25 -15.28
CA PHE A 524 23.01 0.66 -14.21
C PHE A 524 23.87 0.27 -13.01
N ASP A 525 23.22 -0.07 -11.91
CA ASP A 525 23.87 -0.51 -10.68
C ASP A 525 23.38 -1.89 -10.22
N ASN A 526 24.08 -2.45 -9.22
CA ASN A 526 23.70 -3.69 -8.54
C ASN A 526 23.25 -3.40 -7.09
N LEU A 527 22.78 -2.19 -6.80
CA LEU A 527 22.51 -1.74 -5.43
C LEU A 527 21.21 -2.36 -4.90
N VAL A 528 21.39 -3.34 -4.01
CA VAL A 528 20.34 -3.99 -3.23
C VAL A 528 20.77 -4.01 -1.77
N ILE A 529 19.87 -3.62 -0.87
CA ILE A 529 20.08 -3.67 0.57
C ILE A 529 19.07 -4.65 1.14
N LEU A 530 19.58 -5.72 1.75
CA LEU A 530 18.77 -6.70 2.45
C LEU A 530 18.72 -6.34 3.94
N SER A 531 17.51 -6.13 4.44
CA SER A 531 17.22 -6.04 5.88
C SER A 531 16.69 -7.39 6.32
N SER A 532 17.42 -8.10 7.17
CA SER A 532 17.04 -9.42 7.68
C SER A 532 17.24 -9.52 9.19
N LYS A 533 16.63 -10.54 9.82
CA LYS A 533 16.82 -10.85 11.26
C LYS A 533 16.47 -9.67 12.21
N THR A 534 15.52 -8.82 11.83
CA THR A 534 15.04 -7.68 12.64
C THR A 534 13.52 -7.57 12.56
N ASP A 535 12.88 -7.12 13.64
CA ASP A 535 11.43 -6.83 13.65
C ASP A 535 11.10 -5.50 12.98
N THR A 536 12.04 -4.55 13.04
CA THR A 536 11.94 -3.23 12.39
C THR A 536 12.92 -3.19 11.25
N ASN A 537 12.43 -3.17 10.01
CA ASN A 537 13.29 -3.18 8.83
C ASN A 537 13.85 -1.80 8.53
N ALA A 538 13.01 -0.77 8.62
CA ALA A 538 13.45 0.61 8.43
C ALA A 538 12.55 1.63 9.14
N ILE A 539 13.13 2.79 9.47
CA ILE A 539 12.43 3.95 9.99
C ILE A 539 12.71 5.14 9.07
N LEU A 540 11.66 5.71 8.49
CA LEU A 540 11.72 6.95 7.73
C LEU A 540 11.42 8.13 8.66
N ASN A 541 12.34 9.09 8.73
CA ASN A 541 12.12 10.35 9.41
C ASN A 541 11.58 11.40 8.44
N LEU A 542 10.33 11.84 8.63
CA LEU A 542 9.65 12.80 7.78
C LEU A 542 10.20 14.23 7.83
N ARG A 543 11.06 14.55 8.80
CA ARG A 543 11.65 15.91 8.93
C ARG A 543 12.81 16.12 7.94
N ASN A 544 13.62 15.08 7.73
CA ASN A 544 14.82 15.13 6.87
C ASN A 544 14.81 14.09 5.75
N LEU A 545 13.81 13.21 5.74
CA LEU A 545 13.62 12.11 4.79
C LEU A 545 14.77 11.09 4.82
N ASP A 546 15.46 10.97 5.95
CA ASP A 546 16.44 9.91 6.15
C ASP A 546 15.73 8.60 6.48
N LEU A 547 16.07 7.54 5.73
CA LEU A 547 15.55 6.20 5.89
C LEU A 547 16.62 5.33 6.55
N GLN A 548 16.51 5.15 7.86
CA GLN A 548 17.40 4.27 8.62
C GLN A 548 16.99 2.82 8.38
N VAL A 549 17.91 1.98 7.93
CA VAL A 549 17.67 0.56 7.63
C VAL A 549 18.46 -0.30 8.62
N PHE A 550 17.80 -1.30 9.20
CA PHE A 550 18.35 -2.19 10.23
C PHE A 550 18.51 -3.62 9.69
N GLY A 551 19.30 -4.44 10.37
CA GLY A 551 19.50 -5.85 9.97
C GLY A 551 20.28 -6.02 8.67
N VAL A 552 21.18 -5.08 8.36
CA VAL A 552 21.99 -5.07 7.13
C VAL A 552 23.35 -5.71 7.40
N ASP A 553 23.55 -6.94 6.90
CA ASP A 553 24.81 -7.67 7.02
C ASP A 553 25.89 -7.10 6.08
N GLN A 554 25.54 -6.82 4.82
CA GLN A 554 26.45 -6.29 3.81
C GLN A 554 25.68 -5.53 2.74
N VAL A 555 26.33 -4.54 2.12
CA VAL A 555 25.85 -3.91 0.87
C VAL A 555 26.97 -3.97 -0.16
N ILE A 556 26.65 -4.47 -1.35
CA ILE A 556 27.60 -4.53 -2.47
C ILE A 556 27.33 -3.33 -3.37
N PHE A 557 28.37 -2.53 -3.64
CA PHE A 557 28.27 -1.37 -4.53
C PHE A 557 28.76 -1.68 -5.94
N SER A 558 29.75 -2.57 -6.07
CA SER A 558 30.26 -3.01 -7.37
C SER A 558 30.83 -4.42 -7.27
N ASP A 559 30.28 -5.32 -8.08
CA ASP A 559 30.80 -6.69 -8.23
C ASP A 559 32.11 -6.69 -9.04
N SER A 560 32.18 -5.89 -10.10
CA SER A 560 33.37 -5.78 -10.98
C SER A 560 34.58 -5.24 -10.23
N GLN A 561 34.39 -4.17 -9.46
CA GLN A 561 35.43 -3.50 -8.67
C GLN A 561 35.59 -4.11 -7.27
N LYS A 562 34.79 -5.14 -6.93
CA LYS A 562 34.77 -5.84 -5.64
C LYS A 562 34.68 -4.88 -4.45
N VAL A 563 33.75 -3.93 -4.53
CA VAL A 563 33.52 -2.94 -3.46
C VAL A 563 32.22 -3.24 -2.72
N ALA A 564 32.34 -3.40 -1.41
CA ALA A 564 31.22 -3.65 -0.51
C ALA A 564 31.45 -3.06 0.87
N ILE A 565 30.37 -2.84 1.63
CA ILE A 565 30.43 -2.36 3.01
C ILE A 565 29.75 -3.36 3.96
N THR A 566 30.26 -3.44 5.18
CA THR A 566 29.66 -4.18 6.30
C THR A 566 29.44 -3.17 7.42
N PRO A 567 28.21 -2.64 7.56
CA PRO A 567 27.91 -1.64 8.57
C PRO A 567 28.05 -2.19 10.00
N TYR A 568 28.60 -1.40 10.91
CA TYR A 568 28.54 -1.69 12.34
C TYR A 568 27.10 -1.56 12.85
N ASN A 569 26.78 -2.34 13.88
CA ASN A 569 25.43 -2.46 14.43
C ASN A 569 24.36 -2.86 13.40
N TYR A 570 24.77 -3.47 12.27
CA TYR A 570 23.88 -3.90 11.19
C TYR A 570 22.94 -2.80 10.70
N THR A 571 23.39 -1.53 10.74
CA THR A 571 22.54 -0.37 10.48
C THR A 571 23.21 0.62 9.53
N LEU A 572 22.43 1.14 8.58
CA LEU A 572 22.84 2.23 7.70
C LEU A 572 21.70 3.24 7.52
N THR A 573 21.98 4.38 6.90
CA THR A 573 20.97 5.38 6.57
C THR A 573 20.98 5.68 5.07
N LEU A 574 19.88 5.34 4.40
CA LEU A 574 19.60 5.76 3.04
C LEU A 574 19.12 7.21 3.04
N LYS A 575 19.79 8.03 2.23
CA LYS A 575 19.52 9.45 2.03
C LYS A 575 19.02 9.70 0.61
N GLN A 576 18.87 10.98 0.25
CA GLN A 576 18.47 11.39 -1.09
C GLN A 576 19.32 10.70 -2.17
N ASN A 577 18.67 10.26 -3.25
CA ASN A 577 19.31 9.70 -4.44
C ASN A 577 20.30 8.54 -4.14
N ARG A 578 19.88 7.57 -3.31
CA ARG A 578 20.67 6.39 -2.91
C ARG A 578 21.99 6.67 -2.19
N ASN A 579 22.24 7.89 -1.73
CA ASN A 579 23.38 8.18 -0.87
C ASN A 579 23.26 7.37 0.44
N ILE A 580 24.35 6.77 0.93
CA ILE A 580 24.30 5.89 2.11
C ILE A 580 25.29 6.40 3.15
N ALA A 581 24.79 6.74 4.33
CA ALA A 581 25.61 7.01 5.49
C ALA A 581 25.72 5.76 6.37
N PHE A 582 26.94 5.39 6.77
CA PHE A 582 27.20 4.20 7.57
C PHE A 582 28.51 4.34 8.35
N SER A 583 28.66 3.58 9.43
CA SER A 583 29.97 3.28 10.05
C SER A 583 30.26 1.80 9.82
N GLY A 584 31.52 1.38 9.73
CA GLY A 584 31.84 -0.04 9.57
C GLY A 584 33.08 -0.31 8.73
N ARG A 585 33.11 -1.54 8.20
CA ARG A 585 34.16 -1.99 7.28
C ARG A 585 33.76 -1.65 5.85
N THR A 586 34.67 -1.02 5.11
CA THR A 586 34.59 -0.90 3.66
C THR A 586 35.64 -1.82 3.05
N LYS A 587 35.22 -2.74 2.20
CA LYS A 587 36.11 -3.59 1.40
C LYS A 587 36.19 -3.03 -0.02
N ALA A 588 37.40 -2.87 -0.54
CA ALA A 588 37.65 -2.49 -1.93
C ALA A 588 38.79 -3.33 -2.49
N GLY A 589 38.45 -4.31 -3.34
CA GLY A 589 39.45 -5.26 -3.85
C GLY A 589 40.10 -6.05 -2.71
N TYR A 590 41.41 -5.85 -2.54
CA TYR A 590 42.23 -6.45 -1.50
C TYR A 590 42.42 -5.59 -0.25
N PHE A 591 41.78 -4.42 -0.19
CA PHE A 591 41.88 -3.48 0.93
C PHE A 591 40.62 -3.48 1.79
N ASP A 592 40.82 -3.41 3.09
CA ASP A 592 39.79 -3.28 4.11
C ASP A 592 40.05 -2.00 4.93
N PHE A 593 39.09 -1.08 4.89
CA PHE A 593 39.09 0.17 5.65
C PHE A 593 38.13 0.00 6.83
N TYR A 594 38.61 0.13 8.05
CA TYR A 594 37.80 0.04 9.26
C TYR A 594 37.55 1.42 9.83
N SER A 595 36.29 1.78 10.07
CA SER A 595 35.92 3.10 10.57
C SER A 595 34.75 3.01 11.54
N ASN A 596 34.99 3.44 12.78
CA ASN A 596 33.94 3.60 13.79
C ASN A 596 33.08 4.86 13.60
N ARG A 597 33.43 5.71 12.63
CA ARG A 597 32.75 6.98 12.36
C ARG A 597 31.87 6.89 11.12
N ARG A 598 31.08 7.93 10.92
CA ARG A 598 30.15 8.03 9.78
C ARG A 598 30.93 8.32 8.49
N ASN A 599 30.91 7.34 7.60
CA ASN A 599 31.30 7.40 6.20
C ASN A 599 30.08 7.73 5.33
N LEU A 600 30.33 8.15 4.10
CA LEU A 600 29.28 8.50 3.14
C LEU A 600 29.58 7.94 1.75
N PHE A 601 28.70 7.06 1.27
CA PHE A 601 28.62 6.72 -0.14
C PHE A 601 27.82 7.77 -0.89
N LEU A 602 28.40 8.27 -1.97
CA LEU A 602 27.81 9.25 -2.88
C LEU A 602 27.50 8.56 -4.21
N TYR A 603 26.22 8.42 -4.53
CA TYR A 603 25.76 7.60 -5.65
C TYR A 603 26.10 8.20 -7.01
N ASP A 604 25.88 9.51 -7.20
CA ASP A 604 26.12 10.15 -8.49
C ASP A 604 27.61 10.10 -8.86
N GLU A 605 28.48 10.47 -7.93
CA GLU A 605 29.94 10.43 -8.05
C GLU A 605 30.51 9.02 -7.98
N PHE A 606 29.71 8.03 -7.56
CA PHE A 606 30.12 6.63 -7.38
C PHE A 606 31.40 6.46 -6.54
N GLN A 607 31.42 7.13 -5.39
CA GLN A 607 32.57 7.18 -4.49
C GLN A 607 32.17 7.07 -3.01
N LEU A 608 33.14 6.74 -2.17
CA LEU A 608 33.01 6.68 -0.71
C LEU A 608 33.90 7.75 -0.07
N ARG A 609 33.30 8.63 0.73
CA ARG A 609 34.01 9.56 1.61
C ARG A 609 34.27 8.88 2.94
N LEU A 610 35.55 8.74 3.28
CA LEU A 610 36.06 8.05 4.46
C LEU A 610 36.84 9.07 5.32
N PRO A 611 36.15 9.96 6.06
CA PRO A 611 36.78 11.07 6.76
C PRO A 611 37.66 10.64 7.95
N GLU A 612 37.38 9.48 8.55
CA GLU A 612 38.13 8.96 9.71
C GLU A 612 38.15 7.44 9.65
N VAL A 613 39.24 6.87 9.14
CA VAL A 613 39.53 5.43 9.07
C VAL A 613 40.53 5.10 10.16
N ASP A 614 40.13 4.21 11.07
CA ASP A 614 40.95 3.76 12.19
C ASP A 614 42.15 2.96 11.69
N SER A 615 41.92 2.03 10.75
CA SER A 615 42.98 1.25 10.12
C SER A 615 42.64 0.75 8.72
N ILE A 616 43.68 0.65 7.90
CA ILE A 616 43.69 -0.03 6.61
C ILE A 616 44.46 -1.33 6.77
N GLN A 617 43.82 -2.44 6.41
CA GLN A 617 44.45 -3.76 6.24
C GLN A 617 44.35 -4.16 4.78
N PHE A 618 45.36 -4.86 4.26
CA PHE A 618 45.32 -5.27 2.87
C PHE A 618 46.12 -6.54 2.59
N ILE A 619 45.83 -7.12 1.43
CA ILE A 619 46.51 -8.27 0.86
C ILE A 619 47.28 -7.77 -0.38
N ALA A 620 48.46 -8.33 -0.60
CA ALA A 620 49.24 -8.11 -1.81
C ALA A 620 49.49 -9.43 -2.55
N ILE A 621 49.71 -9.33 -3.85
CA ILE A 621 50.17 -10.43 -4.71
C ILE A 621 51.69 -10.48 -4.64
N ASP A 622 52.20 -11.57 -4.07
CA ASP A 622 53.61 -11.96 -4.14
C ASP A 622 53.83 -12.81 -5.39
N ILE A 623 54.84 -12.47 -6.18
CA ILE A 623 55.29 -13.26 -7.33
C ILE A 623 56.68 -13.80 -6.99
N PRO A 624 56.77 -15.01 -6.41
CA PRO A 624 58.06 -15.57 -6.03
C PRO A 624 58.96 -15.73 -7.26
N LYS A 625 60.21 -15.27 -7.16
CA LYS A 625 61.21 -15.54 -8.20
C LYS A 625 61.53 -17.03 -8.21
N SER A 626 61.00 -17.78 -9.17
CA SER A 626 61.26 -19.21 -9.36
C SER A 626 62.52 -19.43 -10.20
N LYS A 627 63.36 -20.41 -9.83
CA LYS A 627 64.47 -20.91 -10.65
C LYS A 627 64.06 -22.05 -11.60
N THR A 628 62.85 -22.60 -11.45
CA THR A 628 62.43 -23.87 -12.09
C THR A 628 61.17 -23.76 -12.97
N GLY A 629 60.80 -22.55 -13.38
CA GLY A 629 59.84 -22.32 -14.49
C GLY A 629 58.37 -22.14 -14.10
N SER A 630 57.93 -22.59 -12.92
CA SER A 630 56.54 -22.36 -12.47
C SER A 630 56.48 -21.10 -11.58
N ILE A 631 55.85 -20.04 -12.08
CA ILE A 631 55.53 -18.82 -11.31
C ILE A 631 54.09 -18.95 -10.83
N ASN A 632 53.92 -19.20 -9.54
CA ASN A 632 52.59 -19.22 -8.90
C ASN A 632 52.45 -17.97 -8.02
N PRO A 633 51.63 -16.98 -8.41
CA PRO A 633 51.33 -15.83 -7.56
C PRO A 633 50.67 -16.29 -6.26
N LYS A 634 51.04 -15.65 -5.14
CA LYS A 634 50.48 -15.93 -3.82
C LYS A 634 49.83 -14.68 -3.25
N LEU A 635 48.64 -14.82 -2.69
CA LEU A 635 48.01 -13.75 -1.91
C LEU A 635 48.57 -13.77 -0.49
N VAL A 636 49.24 -12.70 -0.09
CA VAL A 636 49.87 -12.56 1.23
C VAL A 636 49.26 -11.40 1.99
N LYS A 637 48.88 -11.65 3.25
CA LYS A 637 48.37 -10.59 4.13
C LYS A 637 49.52 -9.70 4.58
N ILE A 638 49.36 -8.39 4.45
CA ILE A 638 50.31 -7.44 5.01
C ILE A 638 50.07 -7.35 6.52
N GLU A 639 51.14 -7.57 7.28
CA GLU A 639 51.07 -7.77 8.72
C GLU A 639 50.92 -6.44 9.47
N SER A 640 51.41 -5.34 8.89
CA SER A 640 51.25 -3.97 9.42
C SER A 640 49.96 -3.32 8.93
N GLN A 641 49.59 -2.20 9.55
CA GLN A 641 48.38 -1.44 9.24
C GLN A 641 48.73 0.03 9.06
N ILE A 642 48.01 0.71 8.17
CA ILE A 642 48.07 2.17 8.06
C ILE A 642 46.90 2.72 8.87
N GLU A 643 47.18 3.56 9.86
CA GLU A 643 46.22 4.06 10.85
C GLU A 643 45.99 5.56 10.69
N GLN A 644 44.83 6.03 11.21
CA GLN A 644 44.41 7.43 11.19
C GLN A 644 44.37 8.02 9.78
N VAL A 645 43.67 7.33 8.89
CA VAL A 645 43.60 7.71 7.48
C VAL A 645 42.32 8.51 7.24
N SER A 646 42.40 9.54 6.41
CA SER A 646 41.23 10.26 5.88
C SER A 646 41.37 10.30 4.36
N GLY A 647 40.29 10.09 3.63
CA GLY A 647 40.35 10.09 2.18
C GLY A 647 39.05 9.74 1.47
N THR A 648 39.19 9.56 0.17
CA THR A 648 38.11 9.21 -0.74
C THR A 648 38.47 7.97 -1.54
N LEU A 649 37.57 6.98 -1.51
CA LEU A 649 37.64 5.78 -2.34
C LEU A 649 36.71 5.98 -3.55
N GLN A 650 37.30 6.17 -4.72
CA GLN A 650 36.58 6.17 -5.99
C GLN A 650 36.39 4.72 -6.44
N ILE A 651 35.13 4.27 -6.56
CA ILE A 651 34.80 2.88 -6.87
C ILE A 651 35.07 2.58 -8.35
N ASP A 652 34.51 3.41 -9.22
CA ASP A 652 34.69 3.41 -10.68
C ASP A 652 34.38 4.83 -11.19
N HIS A 653 34.40 5.05 -12.49
CA HIS A 653 33.89 6.28 -13.09
C HIS A 653 32.38 6.45 -12.83
N PRO A 654 31.88 7.69 -12.55
CA PRO A 654 30.46 7.97 -12.29
C PRO A 654 29.45 7.40 -13.29
N GLN A 655 29.85 7.26 -14.56
CA GLN A 655 29.03 6.74 -15.67
C GLN A 655 29.43 5.30 -16.09
N ASN A 656 30.05 4.56 -15.18
CA ASN A 656 30.45 3.17 -15.34
C ASN A 656 30.13 2.34 -14.08
N LYS A 657 28.98 2.58 -13.46
CA LYS A 657 28.52 1.85 -12.27
C LYS A 657 28.39 0.34 -12.54
N SER A 658 28.03 0.00 -13.78
CA SER A 658 27.95 -1.38 -14.27
C SER A 658 29.31 -2.06 -14.51
N GLY A 659 30.40 -1.29 -14.58
CA GLY A 659 31.74 -1.79 -14.91
C GLY A 659 31.89 -2.31 -16.35
N ARG A 660 30.92 -2.08 -17.25
CA ARG A 660 30.95 -2.58 -18.63
C ARG A 660 31.95 -1.87 -19.53
N LYS A 661 32.26 -0.60 -19.24
CA LYS A 661 33.24 0.17 -20.02
C LYS A 661 34.63 -0.17 -19.50
N ASN A 662 35.50 -0.60 -20.41
CA ASN A 662 36.91 -0.78 -20.10
C ASN A 662 37.61 0.59 -20.11
N LEU A 663 37.89 1.15 -18.94
CA LEU A 663 38.52 2.45 -18.77
C LEU A 663 40.03 2.30 -18.52
N LYS A 664 40.81 3.30 -18.95
CA LYS A 664 42.27 3.29 -18.78
C LYS A 664 42.73 3.51 -17.32
N ILE A 665 41.86 4.03 -16.46
CA ILE A 665 42.17 4.29 -15.05
C ILE A 665 41.95 3.00 -14.26
N PRO A 666 42.95 2.52 -13.50
CA PRO A 666 42.81 1.31 -12.71
C PRO A 666 42.06 1.59 -11.41
N TYR A 667 40.73 1.53 -11.50
CA TYR A 667 39.82 1.50 -10.36
C TYR A 667 39.87 0.14 -9.62
N PRO A 668 39.46 0.08 -8.34
CA PRO A 668 39.16 1.21 -7.45
C PRO A 668 40.43 2.02 -7.11
N VAL A 669 40.24 3.31 -6.81
CA VAL A 669 41.33 4.23 -6.41
C VAL A 669 41.02 4.82 -5.04
N PHE A 670 41.96 4.71 -4.11
CA PHE A 670 41.89 5.40 -2.82
C PHE A 670 42.90 6.55 -2.78
N LYS A 671 42.41 7.75 -2.50
CA LYS A 671 43.24 8.95 -2.37
C LYS A 671 43.04 9.53 -0.98
N THR A 672 44.12 9.72 -0.23
CA THR A 672 44.03 10.39 1.07
C THR A 672 43.76 11.88 0.90
N ASP A 673 43.20 12.48 1.94
CA ASP A 673 43.10 13.93 2.08
C ASP A 673 44.48 14.53 2.45
N SER A 674 44.52 15.78 2.93
CA SER A 674 45.77 16.48 3.26
C SER A 674 46.41 16.07 4.58
N MET A 675 45.74 15.26 5.41
CA MET A 675 46.26 14.85 6.73
C MET A 675 47.22 13.66 6.62
N PRO A 676 48.30 13.63 7.43
CA PRO A 676 49.21 12.50 7.46
C PRO A 676 48.54 11.25 8.04
N SER A 677 49.02 10.07 7.66
CA SER A 677 48.65 8.78 8.26
C SER A 677 49.84 8.18 9.00
N TYR A 678 49.65 7.08 9.74
CA TYR A 678 50.71 6.52 10.58
C TYR A 678 50.81 5.00 10.46
N VAL A 679 52.04 4.48 10.61
CA VAL A 679 52.30 3.06 10.82
C VAL A 679 53.02 2.90 12.15
N PHE A 680 52.46 2.05 13.02
CA PHE A 680 52.98 1.78 14.36
C PHE A 680 53.55 0.37 14.47
N TYR A 681 54.56 0.22 15.32
CA TYR A 681 55.35 -1.01 15.47
C TYR A 681 55.12 -1.73 16.82
N ASP A 682 54.08 -1.34 17.54
CA ASP A 682 53.76 -1.82 18.89
C ASP A 682 52.70 -2.94 18.95
N ARG A 683 52.08 -3.27 17.81
CA ARG A 683 51.03 -4.30 17.73
C ARG A 683 51.57 -5.71 17.47
N LYS A 684 52.51 -5.84 16.52
CA LYS A 684 53.06 -7.11 16.02
C LYS A 684 54.59 -7.02 15.90
N GLY A 685 55.22 -8.18 15.72
CA GLY A 685 56.66 -8.31 15.58
C GLY A 685 57.35 -8.70 16.88
N ARG A 686 58.63 -9.06 16.75
CA ARG A 686 59.46 -9.68 17.79
C ARG A 686 59.65 -8.77 19.00
N TYR A 687 59.72 -7.46 18.79
CA TYR A 687 60.08 -6.47 19.80
C TYR A 687 59.01 -5.41 20.06
N LYS A 688 57.76 -5.73 19.76
CA LYS A 688 56.62 -4.79 19.83
C LYS A 688 56.50 -3.99 21.14
N SER A 689 56.83 -4.60 22.29
CA SER A 689 56.76 -3.91 23.59
C SER A 689 57.83 -2.83 23.79
N GLN A 690 58.88 -2.84 22.97
CA GLN A 690 59.99 -1.87 23.04
C GLN A 690 59.72 -0.61 22.19
N TYR A 691 58.88 -0.70 21.16
CA TYR A 691 58.63 0.38 20.21
C TYR A 691 57.32 1.11 20.53
N GLN A 692 57.34 1.96 21.54
CA GLN A 692 56.15 2.68 22.00
C GLN A 692 55.63 3.66 20.94
N ARG A 693 54.35 3.56 20.55
CA ARG A 693 53.73 4.37 19.47
C ARG A 693 53.85 5.88 19.65
N LYS A 694 54.03 6.35 20.89
CA LYS A 694 54.13 7.79 21.22
C LYS A 694 55.36 8.46 20.60
N ASN A 695 56.44 7.71 20.39
CA ASN A 695 57.73 8.24 19.94
C ASN A 695 58.46 7.35 18.93
N PHE A 696 57.97 6.12 18.70
CA PHE A 696 58.46 5.23 17.65
C PHE A 696 57.34 4.92 16.65
N TYR A 697 57.36 5.57 15.48
CA TYR A 697 56.34 5.44 14.45
C TYR A 697 56.83 5.94 13.09
N PHE A 698 56.17 5.52 12.03
CA PHE A 698 56.37 6.07 10.70
C PHE A 698 55.19 6.99 10.34
N LYS A 699 55.47 8.25 10.02
CA LYS A 699 54.48 9.24 9.57
C LYS A 699 54.45 9.24 8.04
N VAL A 700 53.31 8.85 7.48
CA VAL A 700 53.07 8.76 6.03
C VAL A 700 52.50 10.08 5.52
N GLU A 701 53.07 10.61 4.44
CA GLU A 701 52.52 11.76 3.70
C GLU A 701 51.25 11.37 2.92
N PRO A 702 50.40 12.34 2.52
CA PRO A 702 49.26 12.05 1.65
C PRO A 702 49.64 11.21 0.41
N PHE A 703 48.87 10.16 0.13
CA PHE A 703 49.15 9.17 -0.89
C PHE A 703 47.91 8.79 -1.71
N SER A 704 48.15 8.15 -2.86
CA SER A 704 47.12 7.55 -3.70
C SER A 704 47.48 6.10 -3.96
N LEU A 705 46.52 5.21 -3.74
CA LEU A 705 46.60 3.79 -4.06
C LEU A 705 45.64 3.51 -5.20
N ASN A 706 46.15 2.95 -6.28
CA ASN A 706 45.36 2.58 -7.45
C ASN A 706 45.33 1.06 -7.57
N ASN A 707 44.39 0.53 -8.37
CA ASN A 707 44.30 -0.91 -8.67
C ASN A 707 44.15 -1.77 -7.40
N LEU A 708 43.28 -1.34 -6.48
CA LEU A 708 43.15 -1.99 -5.16
C LEU A 708 42.74 -3.46 -5.24
N ASP A 709 42.18 -3.92 -6.36
CA ASP A 709 41.75 -5.30 -6.62
C ASP A 709 42.82 -6.17 -7.32
N ASN A 710 43.96 -5.58 -7.72
CA ASN A 710 45.12 -6.26 -8.28
C ASN A 710 46.43 -5.57 -7.82
N PHE A 711 46.72 -5.70 -6.52
CA PHE A 711 47.81 -4.99 -5.85
C PHE A 711 49.03 -5.88 -5.62
N TYR A 712 50.21 -5.52 -6.13
CA TYR A 712 51.46 -6.31 -6.01
C TYR A 712 52.35 -5.80 -4.88
N LEU A 713 53.24 -6.67 -4.35
CA LEU A 713 54.19 -6.29 -3.29
C LEU A 713 55.02 -5.04 -3.63
N ASP A 714 55.53 -4.96 -4.86
CA ASP A 714 56.40 -3.85 -5.29
C ASP A 714 55.62 -2.57 -5.61
N SER A 715 54.27 -2.59 -5.55
CA SER A 715 53.42 -1.44 -5.85
C SER A 715 53.34 -0.42 -4.69
N LEU A 716 53.70 -0.81 -3.47
CA LEU A 716 53.63 0.07 -2.32
C LEU A 716 54.95 0.83 -2.12
N ASN A 717 54.89 2.14 -2.32
CA ASN A 717 55.98 3.07 -2.01
C ASN A 717 55.37 4.37 -1.47
N LEU A 718 55.31 4.49 -0.15
CA LEU A 718 54.69 5.64 0.51
C LEU A 718 55.76 6.57 1.07
N LYS A 719 55.73 7.84 0.65
CA LYS A 719 56.64 8.86 1.21
C LYS A 719 56.27 9.15 2.66
N GLY A 720 57.28 9.41 3.46
CA GLY A 720 57.07 9.72 4.87
C GLY A 720 58.35 9.86 5.66
N THR A 721 58.19 9.94 6.97
CA THR A 721 59.28 10.16 7.93
C THR A 721 59.20 9.15 9.06
N LEU A 722 60.31 8.44 9.31
CA LEU A 722 60.46 7.58 10.48
C LEU A 722 60.88 8.42 11.68
N TYR A 723 60.12 8.31 12.77
CA TYR A 723 60.49 8.78 14.10
C TYR A 723 60.89 7.57 14.94
N SER A 724 62.16 7.49 15.31
CA SER A 724 62.76 6.31 15.94
C SER A 724 63.05 6.50 17.44
N ALA A 725 62.23 7.29 18.14
CA ALA A 725 62.39 7.59 19.57
C ALA A 725 63.77 8.16 19.96
N GLY A 726 64.40 8.94 19.07
CA GLY A 726 65.71 9.54 19.29
C GLY A 726 66.89 8.60 19.02
N ILE A 727 66.65 7.37 18.54
CA ILE A 727 67.73 6.47 18.11
C ILE A 727 68.47 7.07 16.91
N PHE A 728 67.75 7.63 15.95
CA PHE A 728 68.30 8.43 14.85
C PHE A 728 67.54 9.76 14.79
N GLU A 729 68.07 10.73 14.06
CA GLU A 729 67.27 11.86 13.59
C GLU A 729 66.08 11.35 12.76
N SER A 730 65.04 12.17 12.62
CA SER A 730 63.88 11.78 11.83
C SER A 730 64.28 11.57 10.37
N MET A 731 64.06 10.37 9.85
CA MET A 731 64.54 9.96 8.52
C MET A 731 63.42 10.03 7.48
N GLN A 732 63.57 10.87 6.46
CA GLN A 732 62.67 10.89 5.31
C GLN A 732 63.01 9.74 4.36
N GLN A 733 62.17 8.72 4.33
CA GLN A 733 62.44 7.48 3.59
C GLN A 733 61.13 6.89 3.05
N PRO A 734 61.14 6.20 1.91
CA PRO A 734 59.95 5.51 1.43
C PRO A 734 59.61 4.31 2.32
N LEU A 735 58.35 4.21 2.73
CA LEU A 735 57.79 3.03 3.38
C LEU A 735 57.45 2.00 2.31
N ILE A 736 58.00 0.80 2.48
CA ILE A 736 57.88 -0.32 1.54
C ILE A 736 57.45 -1.59 2.28
N ILE A 737 57.00 -2.60 1.53
CA ILE A 737 56.72 -3.92 2.09
C ILE A 737 58.03 -4.69 2.26
N ARG A 738 58.26 -5.23 3.46
CA ARG A 738 59.45 -5.99 3.83
C ARG A 738 59.26 -7.50 3.58
N PRO A 739 60.33 -8.31 3.53
CA PRO A 739 60.23 -9.76 3.29
C PRO A 739 59.42 -10.56 4.32
N ASP A 740 59.15 -10.00 5.50
CA ASP A 740 58.25 -10.57 6.52
C ASP A 740 56.81 -10.04 6.43
N TYR A 741 56.47 -9.40 5.29
CA TYR A 741 55.20 -8.75 4.98
C TYR A 741 54.80 -7.64 5.96
N SER A 742 55.75 -7.09 6.71
CA SER A 742 55.56 -5.85 7.46
C SER A 742 55.83 -4.62 6.60
N LEU A 743 55.33 -3.46 7.02
CA LEU A 743 55.67 -2.17 6.43
C LEU A 743 56.85 -1.56 7.16
N GLY A 744 57.88 -1.16 6.42
CA GLY A 744 59.05 -0.54 7.02
C GLY A 744 60.01 0.04 6.00
N ILE A 745 61.27 0.19 6.38
CA ILE A 745 62.30 0.87 5.58
C ILE A 745 63.50 -0.04 5.35
N ASP A 746 64.23 0.21 4.27
CA ASP A 746 65.49 -0.46 3.92
C ASP A 746 66.41 0.55 3.25
N VAL A 747 67.34 1.07 4.04
CA VAL A 747 68.12 2.25 3.66
C VAL A 747 69.57 2.04 4.03
N HIS A 748 70.46 2.75 3.35
CA HIS A 748 71.89 2.74 3.66
C HIS A 748 72.29 4.15 4.08
N THR A 749 73.03 4.24 5.17
CA THR A 749 73.60 5.52 5.61
C THR A 749 74.78 5.92 4.74
N SER A 750 75.23 7.17 4.88
CA SER A 750 76.45 7.63 4.25
C SER A 750 77.68 6.85 4.77
N LYS A 751 78.82 6.93 4.05
CA LYS A 751 80.08 6.33 4.50
C LYS A 751 80.59 6.92 5.81
N GLU A 752 80.20 8.16 6.11
CA GLU A 752 80.56 8.88 7.35
C GLU A 752 79.70 8.41 8.54
N GLY A 753 78.54 7.81 8.27
CA GLY A 753 77.59 7.31 9.25
C GLY A 753 76.62 8.37 9.74
N GLU A 754 75.53 7.93 10.36
CA GLU A 754 74.52 8.81 10.95
C GLU A 754 74.69 8.87 12.48
N PRO A 755 74.44 10.04 13.10
CA PRO A 755 74.41 10.16 14.55
C PRO A 755 73.28 9.32 15.16
N ILE A 756 73.58 8.62 16.25
CA ILE A 756 72.60 7.78 16.96
C ILE A 756 72.52 8.06 18.46
N TYR A 757 71.37 7.72 19.03
CA TYR A 757 70.99 7.90 20.44
C TYR A 757 71.16 9.34 20.89
N LEU A 758 70.32 10.20 20.32
CA LEU A 758 70.34 11.64 20.49
C LEU A 758 69.71 12.01 21.82
N ARG A 759 70.43 12.77 22.66
CA ARG A 759 69.92 13.39 23.87
C ARG A 759 70.14 14.90 23.80
N ALA A 760 69.06 15.67 23.83
CA ALA A 760 69.11 17.13 23.63
C ALA A 760 69.88 17.55 22.35
N GLY A 761 69.74 16.77 21.27
CA GLY A 761 70.42 17.01 19.99
C GLY A 761 71.88 16.56 19.91
N GLN A 762 72.44 16.01 21.00
CA GLN A 762 73.82 15.51 21.02
C GLN A 762 73.84 13.98 20.82
N PRO A 763 74.65 13.44 19.88
CA PRO A 763 74.76 12.00 19.66
C PRO A 763 75.56 11.31 20.75
N LYS A 764 75.20 10.04 21.03
CA LYS A 764 76.03 9.15 21.84
C LYS A 764 76.94 8.27 20.99
N GLY A 765 76.61 8.00 19.73
CA GLY A 765 77.46 7.25 18.80
C GLY A 765 77.13 7.55 17.34
N TRP A 766 77.80 6.84 16.44
CA TRP A 766 77.58 6.93 14.98
C TRP A 766 77.42 5.55 14.36
N PHE A 767 76.50 5.41 13.41
CA PHE A 767 76.27 4.16 12.69
C PHE A 767 76.41 4.32 11.17
N ALA A 768 77.31 3.55 10.57
CA ALA A 768 77.53 3.50 9.12
C ALA A 768 77.16 2.11 8.57
N GLY A 769 76.14 2.00 7.72
CA GLY A 769 75.68 0.71 7.19
C GLY A 769 74.24 0.71 6.71
N ARG A 770 73.69 -0.50 6.58
CA ARG A 770 72.28 -0.74 6.23
C ARG A 770 71.40 -0.66 7.46
N ILE A 771 70.25 -0.01 7.32
CA ILE A 771 69.19 0.09 8.33
C ILE A 771 67.94 -0.59 7.78
N ASP A 772 67.41 -1.55 8.51
CA ASP A 772 66.16 -2.26 8.23
C ASP A 772 65.16 -2.02 9.36
N LEU A 773 63.95 -1.61 9.02
CA LEU A 773 62.81 -1.66 9.94
C LEU A 773 61.81 -2.66 9.41
N SER A 774 61.50 -3.68 10.21
CA SER A 774 60.50 -4.70 9.91
C SER A 774 59.91 -5.27 11.21
N HIS A 775 59.02 -6.26 11.13
CA HIS A 775 58.55 -6.98 12.32
C HIS A 775 59.66 -7.82 12.99
N LYS A 776 60.84 -7.96 12.35
CA LYS A 776 62.06 -8.50 12.98
C LYS A 776 62.75 -7.49 13.90
N GLY A 777 62.35 -6.21 13.88
CA GLY A 777 62.92 -5.14 14.70
C GLY A 777 63.50 -3.99 13.87
N PHE A 778 63.98 -2.97 14.56
CA PHE A 778 64.79 -1.91 13.97
C PHE A 778 66.27 -2.32 14.05
N ARG A 779 66.84 -2.67 12.90
CA ARG A 779 68.11 -3.40 12.80
C ARG A 779 69.13 -2.62 11.97
N GLY A 780 70.38 -2.68 12.39
CA GLY A 780 71.54 -2.17 11.67
C GLY A 780 72.48 -3.31 11.30
N ASP A 781 73.00 -3.26 10.08
CA ASP A 781 74.10 -4.09 9.60
C ASP A 781 75.21 -3.17 9.04
N GLY A 782 76.30 -3.04 9.79
CA GLY A 782 77.42 -2.16 9.46
C GLY A 782 78.36 -1.93 10.64
N LYS A 783 78.83 -0.68 10.77
CA LYS A 783 79.83 -0.21 11.72
C LYS A 783 79.17 0.72 12.75
N LEU A 784 79.30 0.38 14.02
CA LEU A 784 78.93 1.20 15.17
C LEU A 784 80.18 1.81 15.80
N ASN A 785 80.22 3.13 15.93
CA ASN A 785 81.24 3.88 16.65
C ASN A 785 80.66 4.43 17.95
N TYR A 786 81.31 4.14 19.07
CA TYR A 786 80.98 4.68 20.38
C TYR A 786 82.27 4.98 21.15
N LEU A 787 82.55 6.26 21.41
CA LEU A 787 83.84 6.69 21.97
C LEU A 787 85.02 6.10 21.14
N GLN A 788 85.96 5.38 21.76
CA GLN A 788 87.06 4.69 21.07
C GLN A 788 86.69 3.29 20.55
N SER A 789 85.45 2.82 20.81
CA SER A 789 84.97 1.51 20.39
C SER A 789 84.43 1.52 18.97
N ILE A 790 84.88 0.55 18.17
CA ILE A 790 84.39 0.27 16.82
C ILE A 790 83.92 -1.17 16.76
N SER A 791 82.62 -1.35 16.53
CA SER A 791 81.98 -2.66 16.38
C SER A 791 81.50 -2.85 14.94
N ILE A 792 81.82 -3.98 14.32
CA ILE A 792 81.56 -4.25 12.89
C ILE A 792 80.80 -5.58 12.74
N THR A 793 79.65 -5.56 12.09
CA THR A 793 78.88 -6.77 11.70
C THR A 793 79.43 -7.40 10.41
N ASP A 794 79.07 -8.65 10.13
CA ASP A 794 79.42 -9.33 8.89
C ASP A 794 78.50 -8.91 7.73
N THR A 795 78.89 -7.86 7.02
CA THR A 795 78.15 -7.30 5.88
C THR A 795 78.33 -8.11 4.58
N ILE A 796 79.21 -9.11 4.56
CA ILE A 796 79.59 -9.87 3.36
C ILE A 796 78.85 -11.22 3.33
N ASN A 797 78.78 -11.91 4.46
CA ASN A 797 78.18 -13.24 4.54
C ASN A 797 76.69 -13.18 4.89
N LYS A 798 75.83 -13.31 3.87
CA LYS A 798 74.35 -13.35 4.02
C LYS A 798 73.81 -14.50 4.90
N ALA A 799 74.65 -15.48 5.24
CA ALA A 799 74.30 -16.60 6.11
C ALA A 799 74.67 -16.37 7.59
N ASP A 800 75.42 -15.30 7.92
CA ASP A 800 75.81 -15.02 9.30
C ASP A 800 74.70 -14.25 10.06
N THR A 801 74.70 -14.39 11.37
CA THR A 801 73.62 -13.93 12.28
C THR A 801 73.94 -12.61 12.99
N THR A 802 74.97 -11.91 12.55
CA THR A 802 75.39 -10.64 13.16
C THR A 802 74.45 -9.51 12.77
N ASP A 803 74.02 -8.74 13.76
CA ASP A 803 73.18 -7.55 13.60
C ASP A 803 73.28 -6.66 14.83
N ILE A 804 72.81 -5.42 14.68
CA ILE A 804 72.56 -4.50 15.79
C ILE A 804 71.05 -4.28 15.85
N VAL A 805 70.41 -4.62 16.96
CA VAL A 805 69.00 -4.31 17.20
C VAL A 805 68.93 -3.06 18.06
N PHE A 806 68.32 -2.01 17.52
CA PHE A 806 68.14 -0.75 18.22
C PHE A 806 66.81 -0.75 18.99
N PHE A 807 66.87 -0.32 20.26
CA PHE A 807 65.73 -0.01 21.11
C PHE A 807 65.89 1.42 21.62
N PRO A 808 64.81 2.11 22.04
CA PRO A 808 64.91 3.51 22.46
C PRO A 808 65.97 3.78 23.54
N GLU A 809 66.14 2.87 24.50
CA GLU A 809 67.05 3.04 25.65
C GLU A 809 68.34 2.20 25.57
N ARG A 810 68.48 1.33 24.56
CA ARG A 810 69.63 0.40 24.44
C ARG A 810 69.78 -0.20 23.04
N ALA A 811 70.99 -0.59 22.67
CA ALA A 811 71.28 -1.43 21.49
C ALA A 811 71.79 -2.80 21.93
N GLN A 812 71.27 -3.85 21.29
CA GLN A 812 71.81 -5.21 21.42
C GLN A 812 72.51 -5.58 20.13
N ALA A 813 73.80 -5.89 20.17
CA ALA A 813 74.56 -6.24 18.99
C ALA A 813 75.15 -7.65 19.09
N SER A 814 75.19 -8.35 17.96
CA SER A 814 76.09 -9.47 17.72
C SER A 814 77.00 -9.08 16.57
N VAL A 815 78.29 -8.86 16.83
CA VAL A 815 79.24 -8.28 15.87
C VAL A 815 80.37 -9.25 15.52
N LEU A 816 80.87 -9.17 14.28
CA LEU A 816 81.96 -10.00 13.80
C LEU A 816 83.28 -9.62 14.47
N SER A 817 83.54 -8.32 14.61
CA SER A 817 84.73 -7.81 15.28
C SER A 817 84.44 -6.55 16.09
N LEU A 818 85.17 -6.43 17.20
CA LEU A 818 85.22 -5.26 18.05
C LEU A 818 86.69 -4.80 18.14
N SER A 819 86.93 -3.50 18.04
CA SER A 819 88.21 -2.89 18.39
C SER A 819 88.02 -1.66 19.26
N ILE A 820 88.74 -1.57 20.37
CA ILE A 820 88.85 -0.38 21.20
C ILE A 820 90.30 0.09 21.07
N ALA A 821 90.49 1.33 20.62
CA ALA A 821 91.82 1.92 20.53
C ALA A 821 92.34 2.31 21.92
N GLU A 822 93.65 2.17 22.12
CA GLU A 822 94.32 2.60 23.35
C GLU A 822 94.21 4.13 23.51
N SER A 823 93.96 4.59 24.74
CA SER A 823 93.97 6.01 25.10
C SER A 823 94.73 6.20 26.41
N SER A 824 95.79 6.99 26.37
CA SER A 824 96.58 7.41 27.53
C SER A 824 96.24 8.84 27.99
N GLU A 825 95.40 9.57 27.26
CA GLU A 825 94.89 10.88 27.65
C GLU A 825 93.52 10.75 28.34
N GLY A 826 93.40 11.27 29.56
CA GLY A 826 92.17 11.24 30.35
C GLY A 826 91.99 9.92 31.11
N VAL A 827 90.89 9.20 30.84
CA VAL A 827 90.67 7.85 31.39
C VAL A 827 91.49 6.85 30.58
N GLU A 828 92.40 6.14 31.23
CA GLU A 828 93.24 5.13 30.58
C GLU A 828 92.40 3.94 30.09
N ILE A 829 92.42 3.69 28.77
CA ILE A 829 91.67 2.61 28.12
C ILE A 829 92.67 1.70 27.40
N PRO A 830 92.70 0.39 27.69
CA PRO A 830 93.58 -0.53 27.00
C PRO A 830 93.08 -0.84 25.57
N SER A 831 94.00 -1.19 24.68
CA SER A 831 93.63 -1.72 23.36
C SER A 831 92.96 -3.09 23.51
N VAL A 832 91.70 -3.21 23.08
CA VAL A 832 90.93 -4.46 23.10
C VAL A 832 90.57 -4.85 21.67
N LYS A 833 90.80 -6.11 21.30
CA LYS A 833 90.32 -6.69 20.02
C LYS A 833 89.51 -7.94 20.31
N GLY A 834 88.28 -7.98 19.82
CA GLY A 834 87.35 -9.10 19.97
C GLY A 834 86.88 -9.64 18.62
N LYS A 835 86.61 -10.94 18.55
CA LYS A 835 85.93 -11.58 17.41
C LYS A 835 84.66 -12.28 17.90
N ARG A 836 83.54 -12.11 17.17
CA ARG A 836 82.21 -12.63 17.53
C ARG A 836 81.80 -12.23 18.95
N ILE A 837 81.50 -10.94 19.12
CA ILE A 837 81.13 -10.35 20.42
C ILE A 837 79.62 -10.11 20.47
N LYS A 838 79.00 -10.42 21.62
CA LYS A 838 77.68 -9.88 21.98
C LYS A 838 77.84 -8.63 22.81
N GLU A 839 77.10 -7.59 22.46
CA GLU A 839 77.10 -6.29 23.11
C GLU A 839 75.69 -5.96 23.60
N ASP A 840 75.57 -5.46 24.82
CA ASP A 840 74.37 -4.78 25.34
C ASP A 840 74.80 -3.37 25.75
N TRP A 841 74.46 -2.39 24.91
CA TRP A 841 74.87 -1.00 25.04
C TRP A 841 73.69 -0.15 25.52
N TYR A 842 73.85 0.51 26.67
CA TYR A 842 72.93 1.48 27.26
C TYR A 842 73.51 2.89 27.07
N PRO A 843 73.28 3.54 25.92
CA PRO A 843 73.95 4.79 25.51
C PRO A 843 73.71 5.95 26.47
N TYR A 844 72.52 6.07 27.05
CA TYR A 844 72.21 7.17 27.98
C TYR A 844 72.73 6.95 29.40
N LYS A 845 73.21 5.74 29.69
CA LYS A 845 73.89 5.38 30.94
C LYS A 845 75.41 5.27 30.75
N ASP A 846 75.88 5.45 29.51
CA ASP A 846 77.28 5.29 29.12
C ASP A 846 77.87 3.91 29.48
N ILE A 847 77.04 2.85 29.46
CA ILE A 847 77.43 1.47 29.80
C ILE A 847 77.38 0.57 28.57
N MET A 848 78.46 -0.15 28.26
CA MET A 848 78.49 -1.20 27.24
C MET A 848 79.01 -2.50 27.86
N SER A 849 78.16 -3.53 27.90
CA SER A 849 78.55 -4.87 28.35
C SER A 849 78.89 -5.74 27.16
N MET A 850 80.05 -6.37 27.18
CA MET A 850 80.57 -7.17 26.06
C MET A 850 80.87 -8.59 26.52
N LYS A 851 80.46 -9.58 25.73
CA LYS A 851 80.73 -11.00 25.99
C LYS A 851 81.20 -11.70 24.72
N SER A 852 82.36 -12.37 24.80
CA SER A 852 82.81 -13.27 23.74
C SER A 852 81.82 -14.42 23.55
N LEU A 853 81.50 -14.73 22.29
CA LEU A 853 80.77 -15.95 21.93
C LEU A 853 81.67 -17.17 21.71
N LYS A 854 82.98 -16.96 21.78
CA LYS A 854 83.99 -18.01 21.84
C LYS A 854 84.37 -18.30 23.28
#